data_AF-C7YM11-F1
#
_entry.id   AF-C7YM11-F1
#
_cell.length_a   1.000
_cell.length_b   1.000
_cell.length_c   1.000
_cell.angle_alpha   90.00
_cell.angle_beta   90.00
_cell.angle_gamma   90.00
#
_symmetry.space_group_name_H-M   'P 1'
#
loop_
_entity.id
_entity.type
_entity.pdbx_description
1 polymer ?
#
loop_
_entity_poly.entity_id
_entity_poly.type
_entity_poly.pdbx_seq_one_letter_code
_entity_poly.pdbx_strand_id
1 'polypeptide(L)'
;MSAKAGTKNAAAPQSATNPTPQKELYPMVNWKYDMFLYSVGNIVDMFFREVVPRGAWRVPQTGPVLFVAAPHANQFVDAIILQRTLRYEANRRASLLIAQKSVHGFIGWGSRQVGSVPVGRAQDAAKPATGTVYLPDPINDPTLVRGIGTKFGEGEGEIQGMLFLPPGKKTTGASVDIAQILGPEEIRVKRPFKGKLALEQLTGRDDIDKDGNFTNKAHKGPAPGYQGTKYKLAPHIDQTKVYEAVFSRLRNGGCVGIFPEGGSHDRTELLPLKAGVAIMALGTLAEDPDCGLKIVPVGMNYFHAHKFRSRAVVEFGAPFEIPRHLVELYCNNQRREAIGQVLDMVYQGLNSVTVSAPDYDSLMMIQAARRLYNPTGKKLPLPVVIELNRRLCMGYERYKNDERITSLSKAVKEYNSQLRYLNLKDHQVQYAKMSTIKVVFLSIYRSIKLLFLFICTLPGLLLFSPVFVATKIISRQKAKTALAGSTVKIRGRDVMATWKILVALGFAPTLYNIYSIILSLKVWQDRLWGHVPDWVPFWLVYFMVWPLMVGITFASLRFGEVGMDIFKSLRPLMLCLSPSSNYNIHKLRLRRAELSAQVTDVINTLGPEMFDDFDKVRLVPDLFKTEGGASTSPTSRRRRDSDQSSTGFDAETPPALSRRSTTQSSRALPRNDSFSNIGTVGIFSTRPPSRARSRSRSSSSGGGFGSGGFSISGFTTLDSAGGFDEASRKIREAMKVRRRKTDQEKTEGEEEEEDSEEEVNGPNIYRNRLSGYYITLYTMTSPSHPPSSSSTTAAPPSSLPRMPAKQRMALSLKSFVSSVLGGGAPQPPSATELFVKVDPKVDGEECLHDCDGCTARYPRGFKIETEDVLYGQIKAWSTHLLVGTGKTDWVRDVADEKGSVMQAVEKASAPTNGKLMLSASNMPTPHDTDDYSEPTTLLLLPAFKLIHNAHPLNAPQLITEIINQAPTSTSPLSPTPLPASLPSPDPDAGVPALSLTDCPHNAVILMCSHRTRDARCAQSAPILRKEFERQLRPLGLYRDLHDERPGGVGIYYISHVGGHKYSANVMIYRRPNAFGLDGTTPGETNGTTTNGAQKTNGHTNGSSEEQAGTVGASQGIWLARVKPEDCENLIRYTVLRGKVVKPESQLRGGFDRERGLMSW
;
A
#
# COMPACT_ATOMS: atom_id res chain seq x y z
N MET A 1 56.75 64.10 26.90
CA MET A 1 55.67 63.09 27.09
C MET A 1 54.64 63.24 25.98
N SER A 2 53.84 62.20 25.72
CA SER A 2 52.73 62.15 24.74
C SER A 2 53.11 62.24 23.25
N ALA A 3 52.96 61.11 22.53
CA ALA A 3 52.88 61.02 21.06
C ALA A 3 52.21 59.69 20.65
N LYS A 4 51.71 59.59 19.41
CA LYS A 4 50.96 58.41 18.89
C LYS A 4 51.73 57.62 17.83
N ALA A 5 51.45 56.32 17.79
CA ALA A 5 51.30 55.42 16.62
C ALA A 5 52.26 55.52 15.39
N GLY A 6 52.84 54.38 14.98
CA GLY A 6 53.59 54.28 13.71
C GLY A 6 53.94 52.84 13.25
N THR A 7 53.05 52.24 12.44
CA THR A 7 53.29 51.36 11.26
C THR A 7 54.48 50.37 11.12
N LYS A 8 54.17 49.22 10.49
CA LYS A 8 54.95 48.34 9.55
C LYS A 8 55.63 47.05 10.07
N ASN A 9 55.15 45.94 9.48
CA ASN A 9 55.86 44.80 8.88
C ASN A 9 56.84 43.93 9.71
N ALA A 10 56.45 42.66 9.89
CA ALA A 10 57.35 41.51 9.98
C ALA A 10 56.81 40.37 9.09
N ALA A 11 57.67 39.42 8.68
CA ALA A 11 57.42 38.50 7.58
C ALA A 11 56.33 37.42 7.84
N ALA A 12 55.73 36.91 6.76
CA ALA A 12 54.90 35.72 6.79
C ALA A 12 55.76 34.43 6.77
N PRO A 13 55.40 33.38 7.52
CA PRO A 13 56.06 32.08 7.43
C PRO A 13 55.77 31.40 6.09
N GLN A 14 56.77 30.71 5.55
CA GLN A 14 56.68 30.09 4.23
C GLN A 14 55.98 28.73 4.27
N SER A 15 55.05 28.55 3.31
CA SER A 15 54.66 27.26 2.73
C SER A 15 54.66 26.01 3.63
N ALA A 16 53.55 25.80 4.34
CA ALA A 16 52.95 24.47 4.26
C ALA A 16 52.59 24.21 2.79
N THR A 17 52.98 23.07 2.24
CA THR A 17 52.74 22.75 0.82
C THR A 17 51.25 22.70 0.51
N ASN A 18 50.74 23.64 -0.30
CA ASN A 18 49.42 23.50 -0.91
C ASN A 18 49.38 22.15 -1.65
N PRO A 19 48.49 21.20 -1.30
CA PRO A 19 48.28 20.03 -2.13
C PRO A 19 47.83 20.52 -3.51
N THR A 20 48.51 20.09 -4.56
CA THR A 20 48.13 20.44 -5.93
C THR A 20 46.67 20.02 -6.13
N PRO A 21 45.77 20.95 -6.53
CA PRO A 21 44.35 20.66 -6.56
C PRO A 21 44.10 19.53 -7.56
N GLN A 22 43.75 18.35 -7.04
CA GLN A 22 43.47 17.16 -7.83
C GLN A 22 42.45 17.53 -8.92
N LYS A 23 42.73 17.17 -10.17
CA LYS A 23 41.83 17.49 -11.30
C LYS A 23 40.48 16.83 -11.06
N GLU A 24 39.51 17.63 -10.63
CA GLU A 24 38.12 17.21 -10.40
C GLU A 24 37.62 16.49 -11.67
N LEU A 25 37.23 15.20 -11.57
CA LEU A 25 36.94 14.36 -12.75
C LEU A 25 35.81 14.91 -13.64
N TYR A 26 34.92 15.74 -13.09
CA TYR A 26 33.73 16.27 -13.76
C TYR A 26 33.53 17.76 -13.45
N PRO A 27 34.39 18.67 -13.96
CA PRO A 27 34.46 20.05 -13.52
C PRO A 27 33.18 20.85 -13.85
N MET A 28 32.55 21.44 -12.83
CA MET A 28 31.25 22.11 -12.99
C MET A 28 31.40 23.55 -13.50
N VAL A 29 31.24 23.74 -14.81
CA VAL A 29 31.30 25.06 -15.44
C VAL A 29 30.01 25.86 -15.16
N ASN A 30 30.08 26.81 -14.22
CA ASN A 30 28.95 27.59 -13.70
C ASN A 30 27.98 28.15 -14.76
N TRP A 31 28.48 28.69 -15.89
CA TRP A 31 27.60 29.25 -16.93
C TRP A 31 26.89 28.17 -17.77
N LYS A 32 27.54 27.02 -18.01
CA LYS A 32 26.93 25.88 -18.72
C LYS A 32 25.83 25.25 -17.86
N TYR A 33 26.10 25.09 -16.57
CA TYR A 33 25.11 24.66 -15.57
C TYR A 33 23.88 25.58 -15.59
N ASP A 34 24.09 26.90 -15.44
CA ASP A 34 22.99 27.87 -15.37
C ASP A 34 22.18 27.94 -16.68
N MET A 35 22.84 27.94 -17.85
CA MET A 35 22.19 27.97 -19.16
C MET A 35 21.36 26.71 -19.44
N PHE A 36 21.92 25.52 -19.16
CA PHE A 36 21.23 24.24 -19.34
C PHE A 36 20.03 24.13 -18.39
N LEU A 37 20.21 24.48 -17.11
CA LEU A 37 19.18 24.39 -16.08
C LEU A 37 18.05 25.42 -16.28
N TYR A 38 18.36 26.59 -16.83
CA TYR A 38 17.34 27.53 -17.32
C TYR A 38 16.50 26.90 -18.43
N SER A 39 17.15 26.44 -19.51
CA SER A 39 16.50 25.90 -20.70
C SER A 39 15.64 24.66 -20.40
N VAL A 40 16.22 23.65 -19.76
CA VAL A 40 15.51 22.40 -19.42
C VAL A 40 14.47 22.62 -18.33
N GLY A 41 14.77 23.49 -17.35
CA GLY A 41 13.82 23.84 -16.31
C GLY A 41 12.57 24.58 -16.82
N ASN A 42 12.68 25.37 -17.89
CA ASN A 42 11.51 25.98 -18.53
C ASN A 42 10.60 24.93 -19.20
N ILE A 43 11.15 23.82 -19.68
CA ILE A 43 10.36 22.67 -20.18
C ILE A 43 9.65 21.96 -19.02
N VAL A 44 10.33 21.83 -17.86
CA VAL A 44 9.73 21.29 -16.62
C VAL A 44 8.57 22.17 -16.13
N ASP A 45 8.70 23.49 -16.17
CA ASP A 45 7.62 24.43 -15.80
C ASP A 45 6.47 24.48 -16.82
N MET A 46 6.69 23.99 -18.04
CA MET A 46 5.59 23.68 -18.97
C MET A 46 4.91 22.36 -18.59
N PHE A 47 5.65 21.36 -18.12
CA PHE A 47 5.10 20.06 -17.69
C PHE A 47 4.31 20.15 -16.36
N PHE A 48 4.81 20.86 -15.35
CA PHE A 48 4.12 21.08 -14.07
C PHE A 48 3.39 22.41 -14.04
N ARG A 49 2.19 22.46 -13.45
CA ARG A 49 1.42 23.69 -13.26
C ARG A 49 2.03 24.61 -12.20
N GLU A 50 2.72 24.02 -11.23
CA GLU A 50 3.26 24.69 -10.05
C GLU A 50 4.39 23.82 -9.46
N VAL A 51 5.56 24.39 -9.20
CA VAL A 51 6.65 23.80 -8.43
C VAL A 51 6.97 24.78 -7.30
N VAL A 52 6.84 24.34 -6.05
CA VAL A 52 6.91 25.26 -4.89
C VAL A 52 8.05 24.87 -3.94
N PRO A 53 8.94 25.80 -3.57
CA PRO A 53 9.94 25.57 -2.54
C PRO A 53 9.38 25.68 -1.13
N ARG A 54 9.99 24.91 -0.22
CA ARG A 54 9.64 24.86 1.19
C ARG A 54 10.90 24.72 2.04
N GLY A 55 11.02 25.52 3.10
CA GLY A 55 12.20 25.49 3.97
C GLY A 55 13.51 25.96 3.32
N ALA A 56 13.51 26.49 2.08
CA ALA A 56 14.75 26.80 1.34
C ALA A 56 15.70 27.80 2.06
N TRP A 57 15.17 28.65 2.95
CA TRP A 57 15.96 29.51 3.85
C TRP A 57 16.83 28.76 4.86
N ARG A 58 16.55 27.47 5.11
CA ARG A 58 17.34 26.57 5.96
C ARG A 58 18.59 26.03 5.24
N VAL A 59 18.66 26.16 3.92
CA VAL A 59 19.80 25.69 3.13
C VAL A 59 21.02 26.59 3.41
N PRO A 60 22.15 26.04 3.88
CA PRO A 60 23.36 26.83 4.09
C PRO A 60 23.80 27.57 2.82
N GLN A 61 24.08 28.86 2.93
CA GLN A 61 24.48 29.70 1.80
C GLN A 61 25.95 29.47 1.39
N THR A 62 26.79 29.09 2.36
CA THR A 62 28.22 28.77 2.24
C THR A 62 28.51 27.41 2.88
N GLY A 63 29.76 26.93 2.79
CA GLY A 63 30.19 25.62 3.32
C GLY A 63 29.64 24.42 2.53
N PRO A 64 30.24 23.22 2.68
CA PRO A 64 29.81 22.05 1.95
C PRO A 64 28.46 21.49 2.41
N VAL A 65 27.65 21.04 1.44
CA VAL A 65 26.31 20.52 1.70
C VAL A 65 26.06 19.22 0.93
N LEU A 66 25.66 18.18 1.65
CA LEU A 66 25.15 16.93 1.09
C LEU A 66 23.62 16.94 1.13
N PHE A 67 22.99 17.14 -0.04
CA PHE A 67 21.54 17.06 -0.18
C PHE A 67 21.10 15.60 -0.32
N VAL A 68 20.21 15.16 0.56
CA VAL A 68 19.65 13.81 0.49
C VAL A 68 18.18 13.93 0.15
N ALA A 69 17.75 13.42 -1.01
CA ALA A 69 16.41 13.65 -1.55
C ALA A 69 15.60 12.35 -1.69
N ALA A 70 14.34 12.38 -1.25
CA ALA A 70 13.40 11.25 -1.37
C ALA A 70 11.93 11.72 -1.27
N PRO A 71 10.92 10.92 -1.66
CA PRO A 71 11.03 9.70 -2.45
C PRO A 71 11.36 9.99 -3.92
N HIS A 72 12.08 9.09 -4.59
CA HIS A 72 12.51 9.25 -5.97
C HIS A 72 11.39 8.89 -6.98
N ALA A 73 10.36 9.73 -7.05
CA ALA A 73 9.15 9.49 -7.84
C ALA A 73 9.30 9.65 -9.37
N ASN A 74 10.39 10.22 -9.90
CA ASN A 74 10.65 10.30 -11.34
C ASN A 74 12.15 10.20 -11.68
N GLN A 75 12.51 9.31 -12.61
CA GLN A 75 13.91 8.92 -12.89
C GLN A 75 14.90 10.07 -13.13
N PHE A 76 14.49 11.15 -13.81
CA PHE A 76 15.36 12.31 -14.11
C PHE A 76 14.72 13.67 -13.81
N VAL A 77 13.40 13.72 -13.66
CA VAL A 77 12.66 14.97 -13.48
C VAL A 77 12.86 15.54 -12.06
N ASP A 78 12.97 14.65 -11.07
CA ASP A 78 13.28 15.01 -9.67
C ASP A 78 14.61 15.78 -9.55
N ALA A 79 15.63 15.31 -10.28
CA ALA A 79 16.96 15.89 -10.30
C ALA A 79 16.95 17.34 -10.82
N ILE A 80 16.26 17.58 -11.94
CA ILE A 80 16.14 18.91 -12.56
C ILE A 80 15.35 19.86 -11.66
N ILE A 81 14.26 19.38 -11.04
CA ILE A 81 13.45 20.16 -10.09
C ILE A 81 14.30 20.59 -8.89
N LEU A 82 15.04 19.65 -8.28
CA LEU A 82 15.89 19.92 -7.12
C LEU A 82 17.00 20.94 -7.47
N GLN A 83 17.70 20.75 -8.59
CA GLN A 83 18.73 21.68 -9.06
C GLN A 83 18.15 23.07 -9.35
N ARG A 84 17.00 23.16 -10.05
CA ARG A 84 16.33 24.44 -10.37
C ARG A 84 15.93 25.19 -9.10
N THR A 85 15.35 24.48 -8.14
CA THR A 85 14.91 25.05 -6.86
C THR A 85 16.10 25.56 -6.04
N LEU A 86 17.17 24.76 -5.89
CA LEU A 86 18.39 25.18 -5.20
C LEU A 86 19.07 26.39 -5.86
N ARG A 87 19.03 26.45 -7.20
CA ARG A 87 19.66 27.53 -7.97
C ARG A 87 18.93 28.86 -7.84
N TYR A 88 17.60 28.86 -7.79
CA TYR A 88 16.79 30.08 -7.66
C TYR A 88 16.66 30.56 -6.22
N GLU A 89 16.35 29.67 -5.27
CA GLU A 89 16.02 30.04 -3.88
C GLU A 89 17.25 30.20 -2.99
N ALA A 90 18.18 29.23 -3.07
CA ALA A 90 19.36 29.16 -2.21
C ALA A 90 20.65 29.62 -2.91
N ASN A 91 20.59 30.00 -4.19
CA ASN A 91 21.73 30.36 -5.05
C ASN A 91 22.86 29.29 -5.12
N ARG A 92 22.61 28.06 -4.64
CA ARG A 92 23.57 26.94 -4.67
C ARG A 92 23.49 26.21 -6.02
N ARG A 93 24.60 25.62 -6.45
CA ARG A 93 24.66 24.65 -7.57
C ARG A 93 25.03 23.28 -7.01
N ALA A 94 24.20 22.28 -7.27
CA ALA A 94 24.39 20.93 -6.76
C ALA A 94 24.66 19.92 -7.90
N SER A 95 25.76 19.17 -7.76
CA SER A 95 26.08 18.01 -8.58
C SER A 95 25.27 16.81 -8.09
N LEU A 96 24.54 16.13 -8.96
CA LEU A 96 23.76 14.94 -8.61
C LEU A 96 24.44 13.66 -9.09
N LEU A 97 24.40 12.60 -8.28
CA LEU A 97 24.86 11.27 -8.69
C LEU A 97 23.90 10.66 -9.73
N ILE A 98 24.43 10.08 -10.81
CA ILE A 98 23.65 9.47 -11.90
C ILE A 98 24.15 8.06 -12.19
N ALA A 99 23.24 7.11 -12.46
CA ALA A 99 23.62 5.74 -12.83
C ALA A 99 24.38 5.72 -14.17
N GLN A 100 25.54 5.07 -14.23
CA GLN A 100 26.46 5.13 -15.38
C GLN A 100 25.79 4.76 -16.72
N LYS A 101 24.90 3.76 -16.74
CA LYS A 101 24.11 3.37 -17.93
C LYS A 101 23.21 4.46 -18.51
N SER A 102 22.96 5.55 -17.77
CA SER A 102 22.20 6.72 -18.22
C SER A 102 23.08 7.84 -18.77
N VAL A 103 24.42 7.70 -18.76
CA VAL A 103 25.39 8.72 -19.17
C VAL A 103 25.75 8.59 -20.67
N HIS A 104 24.78 8.13 -21.46
CA HIS A 104 24.84 7.99 -22.92
C HIS A 104 23.77 8.85 -23.61
N GLY A 105 23.99 9.17 -24.89
CA GLY A 105 23.07 10.00 -25.68
C GLY A 105 22.80 11.39 -25.07
N PHE A 106 21.61 11.92 -25.32
CA PHE A 106 21.19 13.24 -24.83
C PHE A 106 21.24 13.38 -23.29
N ILE A 107 20.88 12.32 -22.55
CA ILE A 107 20.89 12.31 -21.09
C ILE A 107 22.34 12.41 -20.58
N GLY A 108 23.27 11.68 -21.19
CA GLY A 108 24.70 11.79 -20.90
C GLY A 108 25.34 13.12 -21.30
N TRP A 109 24.87 13.76 -22.36
CA TRP A 109 25.29 15.13 -22.70
C TRP A 109 24.81 16.14 -21.64
N GLY A 110 23.54 16.04 -21.23
CA GLY A 110 22.95 16.92 -20.23
C GLY A 110 23.55 16.75 -18.83
N SER A 111 23.79 15.51 -18.39
CA SER A 111 24.41 15.23 -17.08
C SER A 111 25.81 15.86 -16.96
N ARG A 112 26.57 15.92 -18.06
CA ARG A 112 27.87 16.61 -18.13
C ARG A 112 27.74 18.14 -17.99
N GLN A 113 26.67 18.76 -18.50
CA GLN A 113 26.47 20.22 -18.33
C GLN A 113 26.16 20.60 -16.88
N VAL A 114 25.51 19.72 -16.12
CA VAL A 114 25.23 19.93 -14.69
C VAL A 114 26.31 19.35 -13.75
N GLY A 115 27.44 18.88 -14.28
CA GLY A 115 28.57 18.36 -13.50
C GLY A 115 28.29 17.05 -12.75
N SER A 116 27.25 16.29 -13.13
CA SER A 116 26.83 15.06 -12.45
C SER A 116 27.90 13.96 -12.50
N VAL A 117 28.12 13.30 -11.36
CA VAL A 117 29.09 12.21 -11.21
C VAL A 117 28.44 10.86 -11.58
N PRO A 118 29.00 10.08 -12.52
CA PRO A 118 28.53 8.75 -12.86
C PRO A 118 28.85 7.75 -11.75
N VAL A 119 27.87 6.93 -11.39
CA VAL A 119 28.03 5.81 -10.45
C VAL A 119 27.79 4.50 -11.19
N GLY A 120 28.84 3.70 -11.31
CA GLY A 120 28.77 2.36 -11.89
C GLY A 120 28.12 1.34 -10.95
N ARG A 121 27.55 0.27 -11.52
CA ARG A 121 27.02 -0.89 -10.80
C ARG A 121 27.32 -2.13 -11.61
N ALA A 122 27.78 -3.21 -10.97
CA ALA A 122 28.05 -4.47 -11.66
C ALA A 122 26.81 -4.97 -12.43
N GLN A 123 25.62 -4.88 -11.80
CA GLN A 123 24.32 -5.16 -12.42
C GLN A 123 24.03 -4.35 -13.71
N ASP A 124 24.55 -3.12 -13.82
CA ASP A 124 24.35 -2.25 -14.99
C ASP A 124 25.39 -2.49 -16.10
N ALA A 125 26.46 -3.23 -15.80
CA ALA A 125 27.55 -3.60 -16.72
C ALA A 125 27.52 -5.09 -17.14
N ALA A 126 26.57 -5.88 -16.62
CA ALA A 126 26.50 -7.32 -16.84
C ALA A 126 26.15 -7.70 -18.30
N LYS A 127 27.08 -8.37 -18.98
CA LYS A 127 26.94 -8.89 -20.35
C LYS A 127 26.63 -10.39 -20.33
N PRO A 128 25.88 -10.94 -21.29
CA PRO A 128 25.88 -12.39 -21.53
C PRO A 128 27.30 -12.85 -21.87
N ALA A 129 27.71 -13.98 -21.29
CA ALA A 129 29.00 -14.61 -21.53
C ALA A 129 28.87 -15.82 -22.48
N THR A 130 30.01 -16.33 -22.95
CA THR A 130 30.09 -17.56 -23.75
C THR A 130 29.96 -18.83 -22.90
N GLY A 131 29.52 -19.92 -23.52
CA GLY A 131 29.32 -21.21 -22.85
C GLY A 131 28.13 -21.26 -21.87
N THR A 132 28.16 -22.27 -21.01
CA THR A 132 27.22 -22.48 -19.89
C THR A 132 27.99 -22.81 -18.61
N VAL A 133 27.36 -22.67 -17.44
CA VAL A 133 27.96 -22.98 -16.13
C VAL A 133 27.11 -23.96 -15.31
N TYR A 134 27.78 -24.73 -14.46
CA TYR A 134 27.19 -25.66 -13.50
C TYR A 134 28.07 -25.78 -12.24
N LEU A 135 27.52 -26.32 -11.14
CA LEU A 135 28.30 -26.77 -10.00
C LEU A 135 28.64 -28.27 -10.16
N PRO A 136 29.93 -28.65 -10.11
CA PRO A 136 30.32 -30.07 -10.13
C PRO A 136 30.00 -30.77 -8.81
N ASP A 137 30.33 -30.17 -7.65
CA ASP A 137 30.16 -30.76 -6.32
C ASP A 137 29.43 -29.81 -5.34
N PRO A 138 28.12 -29.56 -5.52
CA PRO A 138 27.35 -28.58 -4.75
C PRO A 138 27.19 -28.87 -3.25
N ILE A 139 27.60 -30.05 -2.79
CA ILE A 139 27.56 -30.45 -1.37
C ILE A 139 28.91 -30.22 -0.68
N ASN A 140 30.02 -30.52 -1.36
CA ASN A 140 31.37 -30.53 -0.76
C ASN A 140 32.19 -29.27 -1.09
N ASP A 141 32.08 -28.74 -2.31
CA ASP A 141 32.67 -27.44 -2.67
C ASP A 141 31.64 -26.56 -3.40
N PRO A 142 30.67 -25.98 -2.67
CA PRO A 142 29.68 -25.06 -3.23
C PRO A 142 30.28 -23.70 -3.65
N THR A 143 31.62 -23.57 -3.69
CA THR A 143 32.33 -22.38 -4.20
C THR A 143 33.02 -22.62 -5.54
N LEU A 144 33.14 -23.86 -6.01
CA LEU A 144 33.68 -24.17 -7.33
C LEU A 144 32.57 -24.16 -8.40
N VAL A 145 32.76 -23.42 -9.47
CA VAL A 145 31.84 -23.38 -10.63
C VAL A 145 32.64 -23.77 -11.87
N ARG A 146 32.14 -24.76 -12.61
CA ARG A 146 32.74 -25.24 -13.86
C ARG A 146 31.89 -24.78 -15.05
N GLY A 147 32.55 -24.42 -16.13
CA GLY A 147 31.97 -24.05 -17.41
C GLY A 147 31.98 -25.19 -18.42
N ILE A 148 31.20 -25.03 -19.48
CA ILE A 148 31.27 -25.85 -20.71
C ILE A 148 31.41 -24.86 -21.87
N GLY A 149 32.56 -24.87 -22.56
CA GLY A 149 32.82 -23.94 -23.67
C GLY A 149 32.90 -22.47 -23.23
N THR A 150 33.31 -22.22 -22.00
CA THR A 150 33.54 -20.89 -21.43
C THR A 150 34.98 -20.42 -21.67
N LYS A 151 35.24 -19.12 -21.49
CA LYS A 151 36.56 -18.51 -21.71
C LYS A 151 37.03 -17.65 -20.53
N PHE A 152 37.00 -18.22 -19.33
CA PHE A 152 37.33 -17.49 -18.10
C PHE A 152 38.79 -17.02 -18.10
N GLY A 153 38.99 -15.70 -17.97
CA GLY A 153 40.30 -15.04 -18.02
C GLY A 153 40.77 -14.64 -19.43
N GLU A 154 40.27 -15.28 -20.49
CA GLU A 154 40.54 -14.89 -21.90
C GLU A 154 39.64 -13.72 -22.36
N GLY A 155 39.53 -12.68 -21.54
CA GLY A 155 38.69 -11.50 -21.78
C GLY A 155 37.25 -11.62 -21.30
N GLU A 156 36.78 -12.81 -20.90
CA GLU A 156 35.54 -12.98 -20.15
C GLU A 156 35.82 -13.36 -18.69
N GLY A 157 35.27 -12.59 -17.75
CA GLY A 157 35.46 -12.82 -16.32
C GLY A 157 36.72 -12.16 -15.75
N GLU A 158 36.59 -11.59 -14.56
CA GLU A 158 37.63 -10.82 -13.88
C GLU A 158 37.64 -11.21 -12.39
N ILE A 159 38.82 -11.19 -11.77
CA ILE A 159 38.95 -11.39 -10.31
C ILE A 159 38.23 -10.24 -9.60
N GLN A 160 37.37 -10.53 -8.63
CA GLN A 160 36.42 -9.59 -8.02
C GLN A 160 35.33 -9.04 -8.97
N GLY A 161 35.18 -9.60 -10.18
CA GLY A 161 33.99 -9.43 -11.00
C GLY A 161 32.77 -10.15 -10.39
N MET A 162 31.61 -10.04 -11.04
CA MET A 162 30.35 -10.63 -10.55
C MET A 162 29.74 -11.57 -11.60
N LEU A 163 29.42 -12.80 -11.19
CA LEU A 163 28.61 -13.72 -11.98
C LEU A 163 27.13 -13.53 -11.62
N PHE A 164 26.27 -13.52 -12.64
CA PHE A 164 24.82 -13.38 -12.54
C PHE A 164 24.11 -14.54 -13.24
N LEU A 165 23.20 -15.19 -12.53
CA LEU A 165 22.29 -16.19 -13.06
C LEU A 165 21.07 -15.54 -13.73
N PRO A 166 20.39 -16.22 -14.68
CA PRO A 166 19.19 -15.70 -15.30
C PRO A 166 18.03 -15.64 -14.29
N PRO A 167 17.27 -14.53 -14.21
CA PRO A 167 16.11 -14.45 -13.32
C PRO A 167 15.04 -15.48 -13.73
N GLY A 168 14.31 -16.00 -12.74
CA GLY A 168 13.10 -16.77 -12.98
C GLY A 168 11.95 -15.85 -13.44
N LYS A 169 10.77 -16.44 -13.73
CA LYS A 169 9.59 -15.65 -14.14
C LYS A 169 9.12 -14.62 -13.08
N LYS A 170 9.42 -14.87 -11.80
CA LYS A 170 9.03 -14.05 -10.63
C LYS A 170 10.15 -13.81 -9.61
N THR A 171 11.32 -14.40 -9.81
CA THR A 171 12.39 -14.47 -8.80
C THR A 171 13.67 -13.81 -9.30
N THR A 172 14.32 -13.02 -8.45
CA THR A 172 15.56 -12.30 -8.83
C THR A 172 16.69 -13.28 -9.09
N GLY A 173 17.33 -13.19 -10.26
CA GLY A 173 18.52 -13.98 -10.59
C GLY A 173 19.65 -13.74 -9.58
N ALA A 174 20.20 -14.81 -9.02
CA ALA A 174 21.24 -14.73 -8.00
C ALA A 174 22.56 -14.17 -8.58
N SER A 175 23.35 -13.51 -7.73
CA SER A 175 24.59 -12.86 -8.14
C SER A 175 25.68 -12.95 -7.07
N VAL A 176 26.90 -13.29 -7.47
CA VAL A 176 28.00 -13.61 -6.53
C VAL A 176 29.35 -13.07 -7.05
N ASP A 177 30.18 -12.57 -6.14
CA ASP A 177 31.55 -12.11 -6.45
C ASP A 177 32.47 -13.28 -6.82
N ILE A 178 33.27 -13.15 -7.89
CA ILE A 178 34.32 -14.10 -8.27
C ILE A 178 35.54 -13.88 -7.36
N ALA A 179 36.00 -14.93 -6.68
CA ALA A 179 37.17 -14.88 -5.81
C ALA A 179 38.48 -15.16 -6.56
N GLN A 180 38.48 -16.15 -7.46
CA GLN A 180 39.65 -16.57 -8.24
C GLN A 180 39.21 -17.21 -9.56
N ILE A 181 40.02 -17.09 -10.60
CA ILE A 181 39.92 -17.86 -11.84
C ILE A 181 40.99 -18.95 -11.77
N LEU A 182 40.61 -20.21 -12.02
CA LEU A 182 41.51 -21.38 -11.93
C LEU A 182 41.94 -21.87 -13.32
N GLY A 183 41.08 -21.69 -14.32
CA GLY A 183 41.36 -21.98 -15.73
C GLY A 183 40.23 -21.47 -16.64
N PRO A 184 40.30 -21.66 -17.97
CA PRO A 184 39.29 -21.16 -18.91
C PRO A 184 37.89 -21.75 -18.68
N GLU A 185 37.81 -22.91 -18.04
CA GLU A 185 36.55 -23.59 -17.68
C GLU A 185 36.29 -23.66 -16.16
N GLU A 186 37.10 -23.03 -15.30
CA GLU A 186 36.92 -23.11 -13.83
C GLU A 186 37.14 -21.78 -13.11
N ILE A 187 36.16 -21.41 -12.27
CA ILE A 187 36.22 -20.25 -11.38
C ILE A 187 35.78 -20.61 -9.97
N ARG A 188 36.35 -19.92 -8.98
CA ARG A 188 35.94 -20.01 -7.58
C ARG A 188 35.20 -18.75 -7.16
N VAL A 189 34.00 -18.90 -6.61
CA VAL A 189 33.18 -17.79 -6.12
C VAL A 189 33.37 -17.52 -4.62
N LYS A 190 33.21 -16.26 -4.22
CA LYS A 190 33.53 -15.76 -2.85
C LYS A 190 32.53 -16.19 -1.78
N ARG A 191 31.34 -16.66 -2.19
CA ARG A 191 30.25 -17.17 -1.36
C ARG A 191 29.50 -18.23 -2.17
N PRO A 192 28.87 -19.24 -1.55
CA PRO A 192 28.00 -20.15 -2.29
C PRO A 192 26.74 -19.42 -2.80
N PHE A 193 26.17 -19.91 -3.91
CA PHE A 193 24.84 -19.52 -4.35
C PHE A 193 23.77 -19.98 -3.33
N LYS A 194 22.65 -19.27 -3.25
CA LYS A 194 21.57 -19.52 -2.27
C LYS A 194 20.19 -19.39 -2.89
N GLY A 195 19.22 -20.10 -2.30
CA GLY A 195 17.83 -20.17 -2.76
C GLY A 195 17.62 -21.16 -3.90
N LYS A 196 16.48 -21.87 -3.89
CA LYS A 196 16.17 -23.00 -4.79
C LYS A 196 16.55 -22.76 -6.25
N LEU A 197 15.99 -21.71 -6.88
CA LEU A 197 16.17 -21.39 -8.31
C LEU A 197 17.66 -21.36 -8.73
N ALA A 198 18.53 -20.78 -7.90
CA ALA A 198 19.94 -20.62 -8.25
C ALA A 198 20.69 -21.95 -8.33
N LEU A 199 20.33 -22.92 -7.48
CA LEU A 199 20.96 -24.24 -7.43
C LEU A 199 20.29 -25.22 -8.40
N GLU A 200 18.98 -25.08 -8.62
CA GLU A 200 18.22 -25.75 -9.69
C GLU A 200 18.82 -25.40 -11.06
N GLN A 201 19.11 -24.10 -11.29
CA GLN A 201 19.80 -23.58 -12.49
C GLN A 201 21.29 -23.96 -12.60
N LEU A 202 21.93 -24.45 -11.54
CA LEU A 202 23.36 -24.81 -11.56
C LEU A 202 23.63 -26.31 -11.43
N THR A 203 22.61 -27.12 -11.10
CA THR A 203 22.75 -28.58 -10.95
C THR A 203 21.75 -29.37 -11.79
N GLY A 204 20.67 -28.74 -12.27
CA GLY A 204 19.62 -29.43 -13.03
C GLY A 204 18.77 -30.40 -12.20
N ARG A 205 18.80 -30.29 -10.87
CA ARG A 205 18.05 -31.15 -9.95
C ARG A 205 16.85 -30.44 -9.34
N ASP A 206 15.79 -31.21 -9.08
CA ASP A 206 14.58 -30.76 -8.38
C ASP A 206 14.64 -30.92 -6.85
N ASP A 207 15.63 -31.67 -6.34
CA ASP A 207 15.80 -32.18 -4.96
C ASP A 207 16.19 -31.10 -3.91
N ILE A 208 15.78 -29.86 -4.14
CA ILE A 208 16.33 -28.65 -3.50
C ILE A 208 15.24 -27.93 -2.69
N ASP A 209 15.46 -27.75 -1.39
CA ASP A 209 14.63 -26.97 -0.47
C ASP A 209 14.58 -25.48 -0.86
N LYS A 210 13.56 -24.75 -0.37
CA LYS A 210 13.41 -23.30 -0.61
C LYS A 210 14.68 -22.49 -0.32
N ASP A 211 15.33 -22.76 0.80
CA ASP A 211 16.56 -22.08 1.25
C ASP A 211 17.81 -22.44 0.43
N GLY A 212 17.75 -23.50 -0.39
CA GLY A 212 18.87 -24.00 -1.18
C GLY A 212 19.66 -25.14 -0.51
N ASN A 213 18.99 -26.04 0.21
CA ASN A 213 19.59 -27.26 0.74
C ASN A 213 19.20 -28.46 -0.13
N PHE A 214 20.11 -29.42 -0.34
CA PHE A 214 19.82 -30.66 -1.06
C PHE A 214 19.22 -31.70 -0.11
N THR A 215 18.05 -32.24 -0.46
CA THR A 215 17.37 -33.30 0.30
C THR A 215 18.04 -34.66 0.06
N ASN A 216 18.44 -34.96 -1.18
CA ASN A 216 19.17 -36.17 -1.52
C ASN A 216 20.69 -35.94 -1.56
N LYS A 217 21.36 -36.27 -0.44
CA LYS A 217 22.82 -36.17 -0.30
C LYS A 217 23.62 -37.34 -0.89
N ALA A 218 22.96 -38.41 -1.36
CA ALA A 218 23.64 -39.57 -1.94
C ALA A 218 24.13 -39.29 -3.37
N HIS A 219 23.35 -38.54 -4.15
CA HIS A 219 23.79 -38.03 -5.45
C HIS A 219 24.76 -36.85 -5.23
N LYS A 220 25.94 -36.89 -5.84
CA LYS A 220 27.00 -35.86 -5.66
C LYS A 220 26.99 -34.82 -6.78
N GLY A 221 27.08 -35.25 -8.04
CA GLY A 221 27.15 -34.38 -9.22
C GLY A 221 25.84 -33.68 -9.65
N PRO A 222 25.86 -32.89 -10.73
CA PRO A 222 24.66 -32.40 -11.42
C PRO A 222 23.84 -33.57 -12.01
N ALA A 223 22.60 -33.30 -12.43
CA ALA A 223 21.73 -34.31 -13.04
C ALA A 223 22.36 -34.92 -14.31
N PRO A 224 22.17 -36.23 -14.58
CA PRO A 224 22.81 -36.92 -15.70
C PRO A 224 22.39 -36.30 -17.04
N GLY A 225 23.37 -35.86 -17.82
CA GLY A 225 23.16 -35.19 -19.11
C GLY A 225 22.91 -33.67 -19.03
N TYR A 226 23.01 -33.05 -17.85
CA TYR A 226 22.77 -31.61 -17.70
C TYR A 226 23.85 -30.75 -18.37
N GLN A 227 23.44 -29.82 -19.24
CA GLN A 227 24.34 -28.99 -20.06
C GLN A 227 24.61 -27.59 -19.46
N GLY A 228 24.28 -27.36 -18.18
CA GLY A 228 24.48 -26.08 -17.48
C GLY A 228 23.52 -24.96 -17.91
N THR A 229 23.60 -23.80 -17.26
CA THR A 229 22.83 -22.60 -17.63
C THR A 229 23.65 -21.51 -18.29
N LYS A 230 22.99 -20.72 -19.14
CA LYS A 230 23.51 -19.47 -19.68
C LYS A 230 23.54 -18.41 -18.58
N TYR A 231 24.65 -17.69 -18.47
CA TYR A 231 24.94 -16.76 -17.38
C TYR A 231 25.39 -15.40 -17.93
N LYS A 232 25.54 -14.43 -17.02
CA LYS A 232 26.10 -13.11 -17.34
C LYS A 232 27.28 -12.80 -16.43
N LEU A 233 28.25 -12.08 -16.96
CA LEU A 233 29.41 -11.58 -16.23
C LEU A 233 29.42 -10.06 -16.21
N ALA A 234 29.81 -9.48 -15.09
CA ALA A 234 30.18 -8.07 -14.98
C ALA A 234 31.63 -7.93 -14.50
N PRO A 235 32.39 -6.95 -15.02
CA PRO A 235 33.72 -6.64 -14.52
C PRO A 235 33.65 -6.08 -13.10
N HIS A 236 34.80 -6.05 -12.42
CA HIS A 236 34.95 -5.32 -11.18
C HIS A 236 34.74 -3.81 -11.44
N ILE A 237 34.05 -3.14 -10.52
CA ILE A 237 33.86 -1.68 -10.60
C ILE A 237 34.44 -1.04 -9.34
N ASP A 238 35.66 -0.53 -9.50
CA ASP A 238 36.31 0.35 -8.54
C ASP A 238 35.46 1.61 -8.31
N GLN A 239 34.85 1.70 -7.13
CA GLN A 239 34.05 2.86 -6.71
C GLN A 239 34.91 3.96 -6.06
N THR A 240 36.20 3.72 -5.79
CA THR A 240 37.08 4.63 -5.04
C THR A 240 37.15 5.99 -5.74
N LYS A 241 37.33 5.99 -7.07
CA LYS A 241 37.35 7.19 -7.93
C LYS A 241 36.04 7.99 -7.89
N VAL A 242 34.91 7.34 -7.60
CA VAL A 242 33.59 7.99 -7.46
C VAL A 242 33.48 8.65 -6.09
N TYR A 243 33.94 7.99 -5.03
CA TYR A 243 33.97 8.56 -3.68
C TYR A 243 34.98 9.72 -3.58
N GLU A 244 36.19 9.57 -4.13
CA GLU A 244 37.22 10.61 -4.20
C GLU A 244 36.73 11.86 -4.97
N ALA A 245 36.01 11.68 -6.08
CA ALA A 245 35.36 12.77 -6.81
C ALA A 245 34.22 13.47 -6.04
N VAL A 246 33.66 12.82 -5.02
CA VAL A 246 32.71 13.43 -4.07
C VAL A 246 33.43 14.11 -2.91
N PHE A 247 34.44 13.46 -2.31
CA PHE A 247 35.24 14.01 -1.22
C PHE A 247 35.90 15.32 -1.64
N SER A 248 36.66 15.32 -2.74
CA SER A 248 37.29 16.53 -3.30
C SER A 248 36.30 17.66 -3.56
N ARG A 249 35.11 17.35 -4.09
CA ARG A 249 34.03 18.32 -4.32
C ARG A 249 33.43 18.90 -3.04
N LEU A 250 33.36 18.11 -1.97
CA LEU A 250 32.89 18.57 -0.65
C LEU A 250 33.99 19.34 0.10
N ARG A 251 35.26 18.90 0.10
CA ARG A 251 36.41 19.67 0.65
C ARG A 251 36.48 21.06 0.00
N ASN A 252 36.21 21.17 -1.30
CA ASN A 252 36.12 22.44 -2.04
C ASN A 252 34.86 23.30 -1.73
N GLY A 253 34.09 23.00 -0.66
CA GLY A 253 32.89 23.75 -0.26
C GLY A 253 31.68 23.57 -1.20
N GLY A 254 31.72 22.60 -2.10
CA GLY A 254 30.69 22.34 -3.10
C GLY A 254 29.40 21.73 -2.53
N CYS A 255 28.44 21.48 -3.42
CA CYS A 255 27.23 20.73 -3.09
C CYS A 255 27.14 19.45 -3.92
N VAL A 256 26.87 18.34 -3.24
CA VAL A 256 26.55 17.05 -3.83
C VAL A 256 25.13 16.67 -3.42
N GLY A 257 24.38 15.99 -4.30
CA GLY A 257 23.07 15.45 -3.95
C GLY A 257 22.90 13.99 -4.39
N ILE A 258 22.20 13.23 -3.57
CA ILE A 258 21.94 11.79 -3.74
C ILE A 258 20.48 11.45 -3.45
N PHE A 259 19.92 10.54 -4.24
CA PHE A 259 18.69 9.81 -3.95
C PHE A 259 19.08 8.45 -3.33
N PRO A 260 19.07 8.30 -1.99
CA PRO A 260 19.69 7.17 -1.29
C PRO A 260 19.00 5.82 -1.49
N GLU A 261 17.73 5.83 -1.91
CA GLU A 261 16.96 4.66 -2.39
C GLU A 261 17.66 4.01 -3.60
N GLY A 262 18.36 4.83 -4.40
CA GLY A 262 19.20 4.40 -5.51
C GLY A 262 18.44 3.81 -6.70
N GLY A 263 17.16 4.11 -6.85
CA GLY A 263 16.33 3.78 -8.00
C GLY A 263 14.96 4.45 -7.86
N SER A 264 14.36 4.88 -8.97
CA SER A 264 13.08 5.58 -8.97
C SER A 264 11.89 4.61 -8.93
N HIS A 265 10.83 4.97 -8.21
CA HIS A 265 9.68 4.08 -7.94
C HIS A 265 8.34 4.82 -7.76
N ASP A 266 7.26 4.05 -7.83
CA ASP A 266 5.88 4.53 -7.67
C ASP A 266 5.33 4.41 -6.24
N ARG A 267 6.10 3.82 -5.30
CA ARG A 267 5.68 3.58 -3.90
C ARG A 267 5.51 4.90 -3.14
N THR A 268 4.57 4.94 -2.20
CA THR A 268 4.28 6.08 -1.29
C THR A 268 5.23 6.16 -0.10
N GLU A 269 5.97 5.10 0.16
CA GLU A 269 6.90 4.96 1.28
C GLU A 269 8.36 5.01 0.79
N LEU A 270 9.26 5.34 1.71
CA LEU A 270 10.71 5.38 1.49
C LEU A 270 11.27 3.96 1.35
N LEU A 271 12.04 3.69 0.30
CA LEU A 271 12.79 2.44 0.21
C LEU A 271 14.00 2.43 1.16
N PRO A 272 14.50 1.23 1.57
CA PRO A 272 15.70 1.12 2.41
C PRO A 272 16.91 1.86 1.83
N LEU A 273 17.52 2.71 2.67
CA LEU A 273 18.60 3.61 2.27
C LEU A 273 19.91 2.85 2.02
N LYS A 274 20.65 3.22 0.97
CA LYS A 274 21.95 2.61 0.63
C LYS A 274 23.10 3.31 1.35
N ALA A 275 24.01 2.50 1.90
CA ALA A 275 25.18 2.93 2.69
C ALA A 275 26.07 4.01 2.04
N GLY A 276 26.04 4.16 0.70
CA GLY A 276 26.81 5.18 -0.02
C GLY A 276 26.63 6.61 0.51
N VAL A 277 25.44 6.99 1.00
CA VAL A 277 25.23 8.34 1.60
C VAL A 277 26.06 8.54 2.87
N ALA A 278 26.09 7.55 3.76
CA ALA A 278 26.86 7.58 5.00
C ALA A 278 28.37 7.44 4.72
N ILE A 279 28.76 6.59 3.76
CA ILE A 279 30.16 6.44 3.33
C ILE A 279 30.72 7.75 2.76
N MET A 280 29.93 8.47 1.93
CA MET A 280 30.36 9.77 1.40
C MET A 280 30.55 10.82 2.51
N ALA A 281 29.64 10.89 3.48
CA ALA A 281 29.72 11.88 4.55
C ALA A 281 30.82 11.57 5.57
N LEU A 282 30.89 10.32 6.07
CA LEU A 282 31.93 9.88 7.00
C LEU A 282 33.32 9.88 6.36
N GLY A 283 33.44 9.49 5.08
CA GLY A 283 34.71 9.52 4.35
C GLY A 283 35.25 10.94 4.19
N THR A 284 34.38 11.91 3.83
CA THR A 284 34.78 13.33 3.76
C THR A 284 35.30 13.83 5.11
N LEU A 285 34.59 13.53 6.21
CA LEU A 285 34.97 13.96 7.55
C LEU A 285 36.16 13.21 8.14
N ALA A 286 36.47 12.00 7.66
CA ALA A 286 37.65 11.25 8.05
C ALA A 286 38.93 11.73 7.34
N GLU A 287 38.80 12.34 6.16
CA GLU A 287 39.90 13.04 5.47
C GLU A 287 40.06 14.49 5.95
N ASP A 288 38.95 15.19 6.22
CA ASP A 288 38.90 16.59 6.62
C ASP A 288 37.82 16.81 7.72
N PRO A 289 38.19 16.65 9.01
CA PRO A 289 37.25 16.73 10.12
C PRO A 289 36.61 18.10 10.33
N ASP A 290 37.23 19.18 9.85
CA ASP A 290 36.81 20.57 10.08
C ASP A 290 36.19 21.23 8.84
N CYS A 291 35.96 20.48 7.76
CA CYS A 291 35.27 20.98 6.54
C CYS A 291 33.85 21.52 6.79
N GLY A 292 33.23 21.21 7.94
CA GLY A 292 31.90 21.72 8.32
C GLY A 292 30.75 21.15 7.48
N LEU A 293 30.85 19.89 7.04
CA LEU A 293 29.87 19.22 6.19
C LEU A 293 28.47 19.14 6.83
N LYS A 294 27.49 19.76 6.18
CA LYS A 294 26.07 19.71 6.60
C LYS A 294 25.24 18.81 5.68
N ILE A 295 24.45 17.94 6.27
CA ILE A 295 23.46 17.11 5.56
C ILE A 295 22.12 17.85 5.57
N VAL A 296 21.48 17.98 4.41
CA VAL A 296 20.14 18.56 4.26
C VAL A 296 19.19 17.52 3.67
N PRO A 297 18.21 17.01 4.44
CA PRO A 297 17.17 16.14 3.90
C PRO A 297 16.15 16.95 3.08
N VAL A 298 15.67 16.37 1.98
CA VAL A 298 14.77 17.04 1.02
C VAL A 298 13.60 16.14 0.63
N GLY A 299 12.38 16.58 0.94
CA GLY A 299 11.13 15.91 0.61
C GLY A 299 10.61 16.28 -0.77
N MET A 300 10.49 15.29 -1.67
CA MET A 300 10.00 15.44 -3.04
C MET A 300 8.50 15.10 -3.13
N ASN A 301 7.67 16.01 -2.65
CA ASN A 301 6.23 15.77 -2.44
C ASN A 301 5.41 16.08 -3.72
N TYR A 302 5.04 15.05 -4.47
CA TYR A 302 4.24 15.15 -5.70
C TYR A 302 2.75 14.86 -5.48
N PHE A 303 1.87 15.68 -6.06
CA PHE A 303 0.45 15.34 -6.13
C PHE A 303 0.17 14.20 -7.12
N HIS A 304 0.76 14.28 -8.33
CA HIS A 304 0.52 13.34 -9.44
C HIS A 304 1.72 13.29 -10.41
N ALA A 305 2.91 12.90 -9.94
CA ALA A 305 4.19 12.92 -10.69
C ALA A 305 4.09 12.65 -12.21
N HIS A 306 3.55 11.49 -12.60
CA HIS A 306 3.40 11.05 -14.00
C HIS A 306 2.36 11.81 -14.87
N LYS A 307 1.59 12.78 -14.32
CA LYS A 307 0.57 13.54 -15.05
C LYS A 307 1.09 14.91 -15.47
N PHE A 308 0.83 15.26 -16.73
CA PHE A 308 1.01 16.62 -17.27
C PHE A 308 0.10 17.61 -16.53
N ARG A 309 0.58 18.85 -16.35
CA ARG A 309 0.01 19.93 -15.51
C ARG A 309 -0.30 19.51 -14.06
N SER A 310 0.43 18.53 -13.53
CA SER A 310 0.43 18.22 -12.09
C SER A 310 1.21 19.27 -11.30
N ARG A 311 1.32 19.10 -9.98
CA ARG A 311 2.07 20.02 -9.10
C ARG A 311 3.06 19.25 -8.23
N ALA A 312 4.16 19.91 -7.88
CA ALA A 312 5.23 19.40 -7.04
C ALA A 312 5.57 20.40 -5.92
N VAL A 313 6.02 19.90 -4.78
CA VAL A 313 6.57 20.72 -3.69
C VAL A 313 7.88 20.10 -3.21
N VAL A 314 8.91 20.93 -3.06
CA VAL A 314 10.26 20.54 -2.64
C VAL A 314 10.52 21.10 -1.25
N GLU A 315 10.62 20.25 -0.23
CA GLU A 315 10.75 20.67 1.19
C GLU A 315 12.12 20.34 1.77
N PHE A 316 12.91 21.39 2.04
CA PHE A 316 14.20 21.33 2.71
C PHE A 316 14.01 21.28 4.23
N GLY A 317 14.57 20.26 4.86
CA GLY A 317 14.53 20.05 6.30
C GLY A 317 15.48 20.98 7.08
N ALA A 318 15.72 20.67 8.35
CA ALA A 318 16.81 21.29 9.07
C ALA A 318 18.15 20.71 8.59
N PRO A 319 19.20 21.53 8.34
CA PRO A 319 20.55 21.01 8.18
C PRO A 319 21.02 20.38 9.50
N PHE A 320 21.71 19.25 9.42
CA PHE A 320 22.39 18.64 10.57
C PHE A 320 23.83 18.25 10.22
N GLU A 321 24.65 18.09 11.25
CA GLU A 321 26.06 17.70 11.17
C GLU A 321 26.24 16.30 11.75
N ILE A 322 27.32 15.60 11.38
CA ILE A 322 27.64 14.28 11.96
C ILE A 322 28.46 14.49 13.24
N PRO A 323 28.05 13.93 14.39
CA PRO A 323 28.85 13.95 15.62
C PRO A 323 30.25 13.36 15.43
N ARG A 324 31.29 14.03 15.96
CA ARG A 324 32.70 13.63 15.80
C ARG A 324 32.99 12.18 16.22
N HIS A 325 32.32 11.67 17.27
CA HIS A 325 32.47 10.28 17.70
C HIS A 325 32.11 9.25 16.61
N LEU A 326 31.19 9.55 15.68
CA LEU A 326 30.86 8.65 14.56
C LEU A 326 31.97 8.64 13.49
N VAL A 327 32.72 9.74 13.35
CA VAL A 327 33.92 9.83 12.50
C VAL A 327 35.05 9.03 13.15
N GLU A 328 35.26 9.18 14.45
CA GLU A 328 36.24 8.41 15.24
C GLU A 328 35.96 6.90 15.16
N LEU A 329 34.71 6.45 15.33
CA LEU A 329 34.28 5.06 15.15
C LEU A 329 34.49 4.54 13.71
N TYR A 330 34.39 5.42 12.70
CA TYR A 330 34.66 5.08 11.30
C TYR A 330 36.17 4.94 11.01
N CYS A 331 37.01 5.73 11.68
CA CYS A 331 38.48 5.62 11.64
C CYS A 331 38.98 4.40 12.44
N ASN A 332 38.42 4.14 13.62
CA ASN A 332 38.76 3.04 14.53
C ASN A 332 38.21 1.67 14.06
N ASN A 333 38.15 1.47 12.75
CA ASN A 333 37.75 0.25 12.03
C ASN A 333 36.31 -0.27 12.29
N GLN A 334 35.54 0.32 13.20
CA GLN A 334 34.13 -0.02 13.49
C GLN A 334 33.13 0.56 12.46
N ARG A 335 33.59 0.69 11.20
CA ARG A 335 32.91 1.34 10.07
C ARG A 335 31.44 0.96 9.89
N ARG A 336 31.07 -0.31 10.13
CA ARG A 336 29.68 -0.79 9.97
C ARG A 336 28.69 -0.13 10.93
N GLU A 337 29.12 0.17 12.16
CA GLU A 337 28.26 0.77 13.17
C GLU A 337 28.07 2.26 12.92
N ALA A 338 29.16 2.98 12.66
CA ALA A 338 29.12 4.39 12.25
C ALA A 338 28.25 4.61 10.99
N ILE A 339 28.40 3.76 9.96
CA ILE A 339 27.55 3.79 8.76
C ILE A 339 26.07 3.56 9.10
N GLY A 340 25.76 2.65 10.02
CA GLY A 340 24.40 2.40 10.50
C GLY A 340 23.79 3.65 11.12
N GLN A 341 24.41 4.17 12.18
CA GLN A 341 23.88 5.34 12.91
C GLN A 341 23.71 6.57 12.01
N VAL A 342 24.61 6.80 11.03
CA VAL A 342 24.46 7.89 10.05
C VAL A 342 23.31 7.64 9.06
N LEU A 343 23.09 6.41 8.60
CA LEU A 343 21.90 6.08 7.79
C LEU A 343 20.60 6.31 8.57
N ASP A 344 20.60 6.00 9.86
CA ASP A 344 19.43 6.11 10.73
C ASP A 344 19.06 7.59 10.99
N MET A 345 20.06 8.45 11.25
CA MET A 345 19.88 9.92 11.30
C MET A 345 19.35 10.48 9.96
N VAL A 346 19.91 10.03 8.83
CA VAL A 346 19.45 10.43 7.49
C VAL A 346 18.01 9.99 7.23
N TYR A 347 17.63 8.78 7.66
CA TYR A 347 16.25 8.27 7.53
C TYR A 347 15.26 9.08 8.35
N GLN A 348 15.58 9.39 9.62
CA GLN A 348 14.77 10.27 10.46
C GLN A 348 14.63 11.68 9.84
N GLY A 349 15.74 12.23 9.33
CA GLY A 349 15.77 13.50 8.62
C GLY A 349 14.85 13.53 7.40
N LEU A 350 14.90 12.50 6.55
CA LEU A 350 14.01 12.35 5.39
C LEU A 350 12.54 12.21 5.80
N ASN A 351 12.24 11.35 6.77
CA ASN A 351 10.89 11.13 7.27
C ASN A 351 10.26 12.40 7.90
N SER A 352 11.07 13.39 8.29
CA SER A 352 10.58 14.70 8.75
C SER A 352 10.05 15.61 7.62
N VAL A 353 10.43 15.36 6.35
CA VAL A 353 10.08 16.18 5.18
C VAL A 353 9.25 15.46 4.10
N THR A 354 9.17 14.13 4.16
CA THR A 354 8.30 13.34 3.26
C THR A 354 6.92 13.13 3.87
N VAL A 355 5.86 13.46 3.13
CA VAL A 355 4.47 13.17 3.56
C VAL A 355 4.13 11.71 3.27
N SER A 356 4.76 10.81 4.02
CA SER A 356 4.43 9.39 4.00
C SER A 356 3.05 9.17 4.65
N ALA A 357 2.23 8.37 3.98
CA ALA A 357 0.97 7.85 4.48
C ALA A 357 0.87 6.41 3.97
N PRO A 358 0.52 5.42 4.82
CA PRO A 358 0.54 4.01 4.43
C PRO A 358 -0.47 3.74 3.30
N ASP A 359 -1.70 4.24 3.44
CA ASP A 359 -2.76 4.05 2.44
C ASP A 359 -3.12 5.32 1.68
N TYR A 360 -3.53 5.12 0.42
CA TYR A 360 -4.25 6.13 -0.37
C TYR A 360 -5.53 6.63 0.34
N ASP A 361 -6.27 5.73 1.00
CA ASP A 361 -7.47 6.07 1.77
C ASP A 361 -7.19 6.99 2.97
N SER A 362 -6.09 6.71 3.67
CA SER A 362 -5.62 7.46 4.84
C SER A 362 -5.17 8.86 4.39
N LEU A 363 -4.43 8.94 3.28
CA LEU A 363 -4.07 10.19 2.62
C LEU A 363 -5.29 11.00 2.12
N MET A 364 -6.34 10.33 1.61
CA MET A 364 -7.61 10.98 1.24
C MET A 364 -8.39 11.51 2.46
N MET A 365 -8.38 10.78 3.58
CA MET A 365 -9.00 11.18 4.84
C MET A 365 -8.29 12.41 5.43
N ILE A 366 -6.96 12.38 5.53
CA ILE A 366 -6.15 13.51 6.04
C ILE A 366 -6.35 14.77 5.18
N GLN A 367 -6.40 14.61 3.85
CA GLN A 367 -6.76 15.71 2.94
C GLN A 367 -8.21 16.20 3.07
N ALA A 368 -9.11 15.44 3.70
CA ALA A 368 -10.47 15.86 4.03
C ALA A 368 -10.55 16.55 5.39
N ALA A 369 -9.92 15.99 6.43
CA ALA A 369 -9.81 16.62 7.75
C ALA A 369 -9.20 18.04 7.63
N ARG A 370 -8.09 18.20 6.89
CA ARG A 370 -7.50 19.52 6.60
C ARG A 370 -8.45 20.50 5.89
N ARG A 371 -9.38 20.03 5.04
CA ARG A 371 -10.39 20.87 4.38
C ARG A 371 -11.50 21.32 5.35
N LEU A 372 -11.81 20.50 6.34
CA LEU A 372 -12.83 20.74 7.34
C LEU A 372 -12.33 21.62 8.50
N TYR A 373 -11.05 21.48 8.89
CA TYR A 373 -10.40 22.29 9.94
C TYR A 373 -10.06 23.73 9.50
N ASN A 374 -9.81 23.97 8.20
CA ASN A 374 -9.42 25.31 7.73
C ASN A 374 -10.61 26.30 7.77
N PRO A 375 -10.53 27.42 8.52
CA PRO A 375 -11.64 28.36 8.65
C PRO A 375 -12.05 29.00 7.32
N THR A 376 -13.36 29.16 7.16
CA THR A 376 -14.05 29.52 5.91
C THR A 376 -13.41 30.70 5.17
N GLY A 377 -12.86 30.43 3.97
CA GLY A 377 -12.42 31.43 3.01
C GLY A 377 -10.92 31.73 2.96
N LYS A 378 -10.13 31.40 3.99
CA LYS A 378 -8.68 31.67 3.99
C LYS A 378 -7.93 30.64 3.12
N LYS A 379 -7.34 31.08 1.99
CA LYS A 379 -6.37 30.29 1.21
C LYS A 379 -5.07 30.18 2.04
N LEU A 380 -4.93 29.11 2.85
CA LEU A 380 -3.65 28.81 3.53
C LEU A 380 -2.52 28.66 2.50
N PRO A 381 -1.31 29.19 2.77
CA PRO A 381 -0.16 28.96 1.91
C PRO A 381 0.18 27.47 1.91
N LEU A 382 0.59 26.93 0.75
CA LEU A 382 1.09 25.56 0.59
C LEU A 382 2.08 25.13 1.68
N PRO A 383 3.01 26.00 2.15
CA PRO A 383 3.64 25.94 3.47
C PRO A 383 2.86 25.31 4.63
N VAL A 384 1.83 26.00 5.13
CA VAL A 384 1.07 25.58 6.32
C VAL A 384 0.23 24.35 6.00
N VAL A 385 -0.21 24.20 4.75
CA VAL A 385 -0.94 23.03 4.26
C VAL A 385 -0.14 21.73 4.42
N ILE A 386 1.18 21.75 4.20
CA ILE A 386 2.01 20.54 4.28
C ILE A 386 2.39 20.21 5.71
N GLU A 387 2.80 21.19 6.52
CA GLU A 387 3.03 20.96 7.96
C GLU A 387 1.75 20.47 8.66
N LEU A 388 0.59 21.02 8.31
CA LEU A 388 -0.70 20.54 8.82
C LEU A 388 -1.04 19.13 8.32
N ASN A 389 -0.76 18.79 7.04
CA ASN A 389 -0.87 17.39 6.60
C ASN A 389 0.08 16.47 7.41
N ARG A 390 1.33 16.87 7.65
CA ARG A 390 2.35 16.10 8.36
C ARG A 390 1.93 15.82 9.81
N ARG A 391 1.49 16.85 10.54
CA ARG A 391 0.95 16.71 11.90
C ARG A 391 -0.32 15.84 11.93
N LEU A 392 -1.20 15.97 10.94
CA LEU A 392 -2.38 15.09 10.80
C LEU A 392 -2.01 13.64 10.43
N CYS A 393 -0.95 13.39 9.65
CA CYS A 393 -0.41 12.04 9.43
C CYS A 393 0.10 11.44 10.75
N MET A 394 0.91 12.19 11.51
CA MET A 394 1.46 11.73 12.79
C MET A 394 0.37 11.47 13.83
N GLY A 395 -0.61 12.36 13.95
CA GLY A 395 -1.77 12.17 14.82
C GLY A 395 -2.63 10.98 14.41
N TYR A 396 -2.92 10.83 13.11
CA TYR A 396 -3.66 9.67 12.63
C TYR A 396 -2.91 8.36 12.90
N GLU A 397 -1.60 8.29 12.64
CA GLU A 397 -0.84 7.05 12.83
C GLU A 397 -0.74 6.62 14.32
N ARG A 398 -0.69 7.59 15.25
CA ARG A 398 -0.69 7.32 16.70
C ARG A 398 -2.07 6.94 17.23
N TYR A 399 -3.13 7.63 16.81
CA TYR A 399 -4.50 7.48 17.34
C TYR A 399 -5.47 6.78 16.37
N LYS A 400 -4.98 6.04 15.36
CA LYS A 400 -5.81 5.31 14.37
C LYS A 400 -6.79 4.29 14.97
N ASN A 401 -6.52 3.85 16.20
CA ASN A 401 -7.37 2.92 16.95
C ASN A 401 -8.39 3.64 17.87
N ASP A 402 -8.36 4.97 17.96
CA ASP A 402 -9.34 5.75 18.75
C ASP A 402 -10.71 5.74 18.05
N GLU A 403 -11.77 5.48 18.81
CA GLU A 403 -13.14 5.45 18.32
C GLU A 403 -13.59 6.80 17.76
N ARG A 404 -13.14 7.92 18.35
CA ARG A 404 -13.41 9.29 17.89
C ARG A 404 -12.84 9.52 16.50
N ILE A 405 -11.63 9.03 16.22
CA ILE A 405 -10.99 9.13 14.90
C ILE A 405 -11.60 8.13 13.91
N THR A 406 -12.00 6.95 14.36
CA THR A 406 -12.62 5.91 13.52
C THR A 406 -14.00 6.34 13.03
N SER A 407 -14.86 6.81 13.93
CA SER A 407 -16.19 7.35 13.63
C SER A 407 -16.11 8.60 12.74
N LEU A 408 -15.23 9.54 13.06
CA LEU A 408 -14.95 10.72 12.23
C LEU A 408 -14.43 10.33 10.85
N SER A 409 -13.53 9.35 10.74
CA SER A 409 -13.05 8.85 9.45
C SER A 409 -14.18 8.25 8.61
N LYS A 410 -15.15 7.55 9.21
CA LYS A 410 -16.33 6.98 8.54
C LYS A 410 -17.22 8.12 7.99
N ALA A 411 -17.60 9.08 8.84
CA ALA A 411 -18.49 10.18 8.48
C ALA A 411 -17.85 11.15 7.44
N VAL A 412 -16.54 11.40 7.54
CA VAL A 412 -15.78 12.17 6.54
C VAL A 412 -15.69 11.42 5.21
N LYS A 413 -15.54 10.09 5.19
CA LYS A 413 -15.57 9.29 3.95
C LYS A 413 -16.94 9.31 3.30
N GLU A 414 -18.01 9.19 4.08
CA GLU A 414 -19.41 9.31 3.63
C GLU A 414 -19.66 10.67 2.96
N TYR A 415 -19.29 11.78 3.62
CA TYR A 415 -19.38 13.12 3.06
C TYR A 415 -18.61 13.27 1.73
N ASN A 416 -17.40 12.72 1.63
CA ASN A 416 -16.65 12.73 0.37
C ASN A 416 -17.26 11.81 -0.71
N SER A 417 -18.07 10.81 -0.35
CA SER A 417 -18.87 10.01 -1.31
C SER A 417 -20.09 10.78 -1.81
N GLN A 418 -20.84 11.44 -0.92
CA GLN A 418 -21.97 12.30 -1.28
C GLN A 418 -21.53 13.48 -2.18
N LEU A 419 -20.39 14.11 -1.86
CA LEU A 419 -19.73 15.10 -2.72
C LEU A 419 -19.40 14.54 -4.12
N ARG A 420 -18.88 13.31 -4.21
CA ARG A 420 -18.54 12.66 -5.49
C ARG A 420 -19.77 12.32 -6.31
N TYR A 421 -20.82 11.80 -5.70
CA TYR A 421 -22.11 11.48 -6.35
C TYR A 421 -22.73 12.74 -6.98
N LEU A 422 -22.81 13.83 -6.21
CA LEU A 422 -23.28 15.13 -6.70
C LEU A 422 -22.25 15.87 -7.58
N ASN A 423 -21.04 15.33 -7.73
CA ASN A 423 -19.90 15.95 -8.43
C ASN A 423 -19.61 17.40 -7.99
N LEU A 424 -19.70 17.63 -6.68
CA LEU A 424 -19.40 18.90 -6.02
C LEU A 424 -18.04 18.82 -5.31
N LYS A 425 -17.29 19.91 -5.35
CA LYS A 425 -16.08 20.09 -4.52
C LYS A 425 -16.49 20.74 -3.19
N ASP A 426 -15.84 20.35 -2.09
CA ASP A 426 -16.11 20.87 -0.73
C ASP A 426 -16.30 22.40 -0.65
N HIS A 427 -15.43 23.19 -1.30
CA HIS A 427 -15.54 24.65 -1.31
C HIS A 427 -16.80 25.18 -2.01
N GLN A 428 -17.41 24.42 -2.93
CA GLN A 428 -18.62 24.84 -3.66
C GLN A 428 -19.87 24.76 -2.77
N VAL A 429 -19.89 23.86 -1.78
CA VAL A 429 -20.98 23.72 -0.79
C VAL A 429 -21.17 25.00 0.02
N GLN A 430 -20.09 25.73 0.31
CA GLN A 430 -20.15 27.00 1.06
C GLN A 430 -20.85 28.13 0.28
N TYR A 431 -20.58 28.25 -1.03
CA TYR A 431 -21.03 29.35 -1.89
C TYR A 431 -22.46 29.21 -2.44
N ALA A 432 -23.19 28.14 -2.08
CA ALA A 432 -24.58 27.91 -2.48
C ALA A 432 -25.60 28.84 -1.75
N LYS A 433 -25.37 30.15 -1.81
CA LYS A 433 -26.33 31.24 -1.51
C LYS A 433 -26.49 32.17 -2.73
N MET A 434 -26.17 31.70 -3.93
CA MET A 434 -26.40 32.45 -5.16
C MET A 434 -27.91 32.50 -5.43
N SER A 435 -28.48 33.69 -5.68
CA SER A 435 -29.85 33.78 -6.20
C SER A 435 -29.92 33.09 -7.57
N THR A 436 -31.06 32.50 -7.90
CA THR A 436 -31.30 31.78 -9.17
C THR A 436 -30.90 32.64 -10.38
N ILE A 437 -31.32 33.91 -10.40
CA ILE A 437 -30.94 34.91 -11.41
C ILE A 437 -29.41 35.04 -11.56
N LYS A 438 -28.68 35.07 -10.44
CA LYS A 438 -27.21 35.16 -10.44
C LYS A 438 -26.54 33.85 -10.84
N VAL A 439 -27.15 32.69 -10.56
CA VAL A 439 -26.70 31.38 -11.09
C VAL A 439 -26.88 31.33 -12.60
N VAL A 440 -28.05 31.73 -13.12
CA VAL A 440 -28.36 31.78 -14.56
C VAL A 440 -27.38 32.69 -15.28
N PHE A 441 -27.23 33.95 -14.85
CA PHE A 441 -26.30 34.89 -15.48
C PHE A 441 -24.83 34.41 -15.42
N LEU A 442 -24.39 33.86 -14.29
CA LEU A 442 -23.03 33.32 -14.16
C LEU A 442 -22.81 32.05 -15.00
N SER A 443 -23.84 31.22 -15.16
CA SER A 443 -23.81 30.04 -16.03
C SER A 443 -23.72 30.46 -17.49
N ILE A 444 -24.57 31.40 -17.95
CA ILE A 444 -24.53 31.97 -19.30
C ILE A 444 -23.16 32.61 -19.59
N TYR A 445 -22.66 33.48 -18.71
CA TYR A 445 -21.34 34.09 -18.85
C TYR A 445 -20.21 33.05 -18.93
N ARG A 446 -20.28 31.98 -18.11
CA ARG A 446 -19.28 30.89 -18.16
C ARG A 446 -19.41 30.02 -19.40
N SER A 447 -20.61 29.77 -19.91
CA SER A 447 -20.85 29.06 -21.17
C SER A 447 -20.34 29.87 -22.36
N ILE A 448 -20.63 31.17 -22.44
CA ILE A 448 -20.10 32.06 -23.49
C ILE A 448 -18.58 32.14 -23.41
N LYS A 449 -18.01 32.32 -22.21
CA LYS A 449 -16.54 32.33 -22.02
C LYS A 449 -15.90 30.99 -22.36
N LEU A 450 -16.55 29.87 -22.06
CA LEU A 450 -16.08 28.53 -22.42
C LEU A 450 -16.16 28.30 -23.93
N LEU A 451 -17.22 28.76 -24.60
CA LEU A 451 -17.38 28.69 -26.06
C LEU A 451 -16.29 29.51 -26.77
N PHE A 452 -16.05 30.75 -26.33
CA PHE A 452 -14.97 31.58 -26.85
C PHE A 452 -13.59 30.91 -26.65
N LEU A 453 -13.29 30.44 -25.43
CA LEU A 453 -12.06 29.70 -25.17
C LEU A 453 -11.96 28.41 -26.01
N PHE A 454 -13.07 27.69 -26.23
CA PHE A 454 -13.09 26.50 -27.08
C PHE A 454 -12.72 26.85 -28.52
N ILE A 455 -13.33 27.88 -29.11
CA ILE A 455 -13.00 28.37 -30.46
C ILE A 455 -11.52 28.76 -30.56
N CYS A 456 -10.98 29.51 -29.58
CA CYS A 456 -9.58 29.92 -29.58
C CYS A 456 -8.57 28.78 -29.30
N THR A 457 -9.00 27.67 -28.67
CA THR A 457 -8.11 26.55 -28.32
C THR A 457 -8.20 25.35 -29.24
N LEU A 458 -9.34 25.13 -29.91
CA LEU A 458 -9.58 23.97 -30.76
C LEU A 458 -8.53 23.82 -31.88
N PRO A 459 -8.11 24.89 -32.61
CA PRO A 459 -7.06 24.76 -33.62
C PRO A 459 -5.73 24.31 -33.03
N GLY A 460 -5.28 24.94 -31.94
CA GLY A 460 -4.03 24.58 -31.26
C GLY A 460 -4.07 23.21 -30.59
N LEU A 461 -5.24 22.76 -30.12
CA LEU A 461 -5.42 21.42 -29.57
C LEU A 461 -5.42 20.36 -30.67
N LEU A 462 -6.02 20.63 -31.83
CA LEU A 462 -6.02 19.74 -32.99
C LEU A 462 -4.59 19.59 -33.54
N LEU A 463 -3.89 20.70 -33.78
CA LEU A 463 -2.49 20.71 -34.25
C LEU A 463 -1.52 20.02 -33.28
N PHE A 464 -1.74 20.13 -31.96
CA PHE A 464 -0.91 19.46 -30.96
C PHE A 464 -1.39 18.05 -30.56
N SER A 465 -2.56 17.61 -31.06
CA SER A 465 -3.13 16.30 -30.74
C SER A 465 -2.23 15.11 -31.08
N PRO A 466 -1.44 15.10 -32.19
CA PRO A 466 -0.50 14.00 -32.46
C PRO A 466 0.55 13.87 -31.36
N VAL A 467 1.01 14.99 -30.77
CA VAL A 467 1.99 14.99 -29.69
C VAL A 467 1.39 14.40 -28.41
N PHE A 468 0.15 14.71 -28.07
CA PHE A 468 -0.54 14.08 -26.94
C PHE A 468 -0.76 12.57 -27.16
N VAL A 469 -1.06 12.12 -28.37
CA VAL A 469 -1.22 10.69 -28.70
C VAL A 469 0.14 9.97 -28.63
N ALA A 470 1.16 10.47 -29.33
CA ALA A 470 2.50 9.87 -29.36
C ALA A 470 3.14 9.80 -27.95
N THR A 471 3.10 10.90 -27.18
CA THR A 471 3.60 10.90 -25.80
C THR A 471 2.84 9.92 -24.90
N LYS A 472 1.52 9.75 -25.08
CA LYS A 472 0.69 8.79 -24.32
C LYS A 472 1.01 7.33 -24.68
N ILE A 473 1.23 7.02 -25.95
CA ILE A 473 1.58 5.67 -26.42
C ILE A 473 3.01 5.31 -26.00
N ILE A 474 4.00 6.12 -26.37
CA ILE A 474 5.41 5.81 -26.14
C ILE A 474 5.74 5.76 -24.63
N SER A 475 5.18 6.67 -23.82
CA SER A 475 5.41 6.62 -22.36
C SER A 475 4.75 5.40 -21.69
N ARG A 476 3.63 4.87 -22.23
CA ARG A 476 3.04 3.60 -21.77
C ARG A 476 3.88 2.40 -22.19
N GLN A 477 4.38 2.36 -23.43
CA GLN A 477 5.25 1.29 -23.92
C GLN A 477 6.55 1.23 -23.09
N LYS A 478 7.19 2.38 -22.87
CA LYS A 478 8.40 2.48 -22.04
C LYS A 478 8.14 2.22 -20.56
N ALA A 479 6.94 2.51 -20.03
CA ALA A 479 6.53 2.08 -18.70
C ALA A 479 6.43 0.55 -18.59
N LYS A 480 5.82 -0.14 -19.58
CA LYS A 480 5.82 -1.61 -19.64
C LYS A 480 7.23 -2.19 -19.70
N THR A 481 8.12 -1.64 -20.55
CA THR A 481 9.53 -2.07 -20.62
C THR A 481 10.29 -1.85 -19.30
N ALA A 482 10.00 -0.75 -18.60
CA ALA A 482 10.63 -0.44 -17.31
C ALA A 482 10.10 -1.31 -16.16
N LEU A 483 8.86 -1.79 -16.25
CA LEU A 483 8.26 -2.75 -15.31
C LEU A 483 8.91 -4.13 -15.48
N ALA A 484 8.89 -4.68 -16.69
CA ALA A 484 9.49 -5.98 -17.03
C ALA A 484 11.02 -6.06 -16.81
N GLY A 485 11.68 -4.92 -16.58
CA GLY A 485 13.10 -4.83 -16.23
C GLY A 485 13.39 -4.49 -14.76
N SER A 486 12.41 -4.47 -13.84
CA SER A 486 12.65 -4.07 -12.45
C SER A 486 11.59 -4.52 -11.43
N THR A 487 11.94 -5.51 -10.60
CA THR A 487 11.16 -6.01 -9.46
C THR A 487 10.86 -4.98 -8.35
N VAL A 488 11.45 -3.78 -8.41
CA VAL A 488 11.21 -2.70 -7.43
C VAL A 488 9.96 -1.89 -7.77
N LYS A 489 9.54 -1.90 -9.05
CA LYS A 489 8.51 -1.01 -9.61
C LYS A 489 7.16 -1.70 -9.67
N ILE A 490 6.12 -1.03 -9.18
CA ILE A 490 4.75 -1.58 -9.19
C ILE A 490 4.00 -1.22 -10.47
N ARG A 491 4.20 -0.02 -11.07
CA ARG A 491 3.40 0.45 -12.23
C ARG A 491 4.19 1.24 -13.30
N GLY A 492 5.52 1.32 -13.19
CA GLY A 492 6.41 2.04 -14.12
C GLY A 492 6.03 3.50 -14.38
N ARG A 493 5.43 4.21 -13.42
CA ARG A 493 4.94 5.60 -13.61
C ARG A 493 6.08 6.61 -13.50
N ASP A 494 7.13 6.27 -12.76
CA ASP A 494 8.38 7.00 -12.58
C ASP A 494 9.09 7.39 -13.89
N VAL A 495 8.97 6.56 -14.93
CA VAL A 495 9.53 6.86 -16.27
C VAL A 495 8.57 7.64 -17.17
N MET A 496 7.26 7.69 -16.85
CA MET A 496 6.26 8.33 -17.72
C MET A 496 6.45 9.84 -17.85
N ALA A 497 6.89 10.55 -16.79
CA ALA A 497 7.12 11.99 -16.88
C ALA A 497 8.28 12.30 -17.83
N THR A 498 9.42 11.63 -17.64
CA THR A 498 10.61 11.70 -18.50
C THR A 498 10.26 11.47 -19.97
N TRP A 499 9.61 10.34 -20.30
CA TRP A 499 9.33 10.00 -21.70
C TRP A 499 8.30 10.93 -22.36
N LYS A 500 7.37 11.52 -21.60
CA LYS A 500 6.48 12.57 -22.13
C LYS A 500 7.24 13.84 -22.47
N ILE A 501 8.17 14.26 -21.61
CA ILE A 501 9.03 15.43 -21.85
C ILE A 501 9.95 15.19 -23.06
N LEU A 502 10.65 14.06 -23.11
CA LEU A 502 11.57 13.75 -24.22
C LEU A 502 10.86 13.60 -25.56
N VAL A 503 9.72 12.89 -25.61
CA VAL A 503 8.93 12.76 -26.85
C VAL A 503 8.34 14.10 -27.28
N ALA A 504 7.85 14.93 -26.36
CA ALA A 504 7.37 16.28 -26.71
C ALA A 504 8.51 17.18 -27.23
N LEU A 505 9.70 17.12 -26.60
CA LEU A 505 10.87 17.91 -26.98
C LEU A 505 11.39 17.55 -28.38
N GLY A 506 11.35 16.28 -28.78
CA GLY A 506 11.69 15.87 -30.15
C GLY A 506 10.58 16.11 -31.16
N PHE A 507 9.35 15.69 -30.84
CA PHE A 507 8.26 15.58 -31.81
C PHE A 507 7.47 16.88 -32.04
N ALA A 508 7.37 17.77 -31.04
CA ALA A 508 6.69 19.05 -31.25
C ALA A 508 7.46 19.98 -32.22
N PRO A 509 8.79 20.17 -32.10
CA PRO A 509 9.54 20.97 -33.07
C PRO A 509 9.48 20.40 -34.49
N THR A 510 9.59 19.08 -34.68
CA THR A 510 9.46 18.48 -36.02
C THR A 510 8.07 18.71 -36.61
N LEU A 511 7.02 18.62 -35.79
CA LEU A 511 5.65 18.86 -36.22
C LEU A 511 5.43 20.34 -36.62
N TYR A 512 5.96 21.30 -35.86
CA TYR A 512 5.91 22.73 -36.23
C TYR A 512 6.73 23.03 -37.50
N ASN A 513 7.88 22.36 -37.71
CA ASN A 513 8.65 22.47 -38.95
C ASN A 513 7.81 21.98 -40.14
N ILE A 514 7.20 20.78 -40.04
CA ILE A 514 6.34 20.21 -41.09
C ILE A 514 5.17 21.16 -41.42
N TYR A 515 4.46 21.68 -40.41
CA TYR A 515 3.37 22.63 -40.64
C TYR A 515 3.83 23.94 -41.28
N SER A 516 4.99 24.48 -40.86
CA SER A 516 5.56 25.71 -41.43
C SER A 516 6.03 25.52 -42.87
N ILE A 517 6.60 24.35 -43.19
CA ILE A 517 7.01 23.97 -44.56
C ILE A 517 5.78 23.81 -45.46
N ILE A 518 4.76 23.04 -45.05
CA ILE A 518 3.53 22.84 -45.84
C ILE A 518 2.85 24.19 -46.14
N LEU A 519 2.75 25.07 -45.15
CA LEU A 519 2.12 26.38 -45.35
C LEU A 519 2.96 27.29 -46.27
N SER A 520 4.29 27.26 -46.15
CA SER A 520 5.20 28.03 -47.03
C SER A 520 5.17 27.52 -48.47
N LEU A 521 5.09 26.21 -48.68
CA LEU A 521 4.90 25.60 -50.00
C LEU A 521 3.55 25.99 -50.61
N LYS A 522 2.48 26.07 -49.80
CA LYS A 522 1.15 26.49 -50.29
C LYS A 522 1.05 27.98 -50.61
N VAL A 523 1.86 28.83 -49.95
CA VAL A 523 2.06 30.22 -50.37
C VAL A 523 2.89 30.31 -51.65
N TRP A 524 3.91 29.46 -51.82
CA TRP A 524 4.71 29.42 -53.05
C TRP A 524 3.91 28.95 -54.28
N GLN A 525 2.97 28.01 -54.11
CA GLN A 525 2.07 27.55 -55.18
C GLN A 525 0.97 28.57 -55.51
N ASP A 526 0.08 28.86 -54.55
CA ASP A 526 -1.21 29.53 -54.85
C ASP A 526 -1.39 30.87 -54.11
N ARG A 527 -0.32 31.44 -53.53
CA ARG A 527 -0.38 32.60 -52.61
C ARG A 527 -1.41 32.44 -51.48
N LEU A 528 -1.64 31.19 -51.04
CA LEU A 528 -2.72 30.80 -50.12
C LEU A 528 -4.12 31.24 -50.62
N TRP A 529 -4.49 30.84 -51.84
CA TRP A 529 -5.72 31.29 -52.51
C TRP A 529 -5.78 32.82 -52.64
N GLY A 530 -4.66 33.44 -53.03
CA GLY A 530 -4.54 34.90 -53.19
C GLY A 530 -4.63 35.73 -51.91
N HIS A 531 -4.65 35.11 -50.72
CA HIS A 531 -4.75 35.85 -49.45
C HIS A 531 -3.41 36.45 -48.98
N VAL A 532 -2.27 36.05 -49.56
CA VAL A 532 -0.94 36.58 -49.23
C VAL A 532 -0.46 37.56 -50.32
N PRO A 533 -0.21 38.85 -50.00
CA PRO A 533 0.29 39.84 -50.96
C PRO A 533 1.63 39.45 -51.60
N ASP A 534 1.83 39.83 -52.87
CA ASP A 534 2.98 39.38 -53.65
C ASP A 534 4.35 39.81 -53.13
N TRP A 535 4.41 40.94 -52.41
CA TRP A 535 5.64 41.46 -51.81
C TRP A 535 6.18 40.57 -50.68
N VAL A 536 5.40 39.60 -50.17
CA VAL A 536 5.83 38.69 -49.10
C VAL A 536 6.60 37.50 -49.70
N PRO A 537 7.90 37.32 -49.40
CA PRO A 537 8.65 36.15 -49.84
C PRO A 537 8.31 34.92 -49.00
N PHE A 538 8.27 33.74 -49.63
CA PHE A 538 7.87 32.49 -48.98
C PHE A 538 8.74 32.10 -47.77
N TRP A 539 10.02 32.47 -47.75
CA TRP A 539 10.88 32.23 -46.58
C TRP A 539 10.45 33.04 -45.35
N LEU A 540 9.87 34.23 -45.53
CA LEU A 540 9.40 35.07 -44.42
C LEU A 540 8.12 34.52 -43.81
N VAL A 541 7.28 33.85 -44.62
CA VAL A 541 6.15 33.06 -44.12
C VAL A 541 6.64 31.97 -43.17
N TYR A 542 7.67 31.20 -43.52
CA TYR A 542 8.25 30.19 -42.62
C TYR A 542 8.69 30.79 -41.27
N PHE A 543 9.46 31.89 -41.31
CA PHE A 543 9.96 32.55 -40.10
C PHE A 543 8.87 33.23 -39.25
N MET A 544 7.73 33.62 -39.83
CA MET A 544 6.57 34.15 -39.11
C MET A 544 5.67 33.03 -38.54
N VAL A 545 5.43 31.97 -39.31
CA VAL A 545 4.53 30.86 -38.97
C VAL A 545 5.10 29.99 -37.86
N TRP A 546 6.40 29.70 -37.87
CA TRP A 546 7.01 28.85 -36.85
C TRP A 546 6.84 29.38 -35.41
N PRO A 547 7.19 30.64 -35.07
CA PRO A 547 6.92 31.19 -33.74
C PRO A 547 5.42 31.39 -33.46
N LEU A 548 4.61 31.66 -34.48
CA LEU A 548 3.14 31.72 -34.34
C LEU A 548 2.56 30.38 -33.90
N MET A 549 3.02 29.25 -34.44
CA MET A 549 2.59 27.90 -34.04
C MET A 549 3.00 27.55 -32.60
N VAL A 550 4.18 27.98 -32.18
CA VAL A 550 4.62 27.89 -30.77
C VAL A 550 3.73 28.74 -29.86
N GLY A 551 3.42 29.97 -30.28
CA GLY A 551 2.51 30.88 -29.56
C GLY A 551 1.09 30.35 -29.43
N ILE A 552 0.51 29.85 -30.53
CA ILE A 552 -0.82 29.21 -30.57
C ILE A 552 -0.85 27.97 -29.65
N THR A 553 0.21 27.18 -29.61
CA THR A 553 0.26 26.00 -28.71
C THR A 553 0.42 26.40 -27.25
N PHE A 554 1.25 27.39 -26.92
CA PHE A 554 1.35 27.90 -25.55
C PHE A 554 0.01 28.50 -25.09
N ALA A 555 -0.67 29.25 -25.96
CA ALA A 555 -2.01 29.78 -25.72
C ALA A 555 -3.04 28.65 -25.53
N SER A 556 -3.04 27.62 -26.38
CA SER A 556 -4.00 26.50 -26.28
C SER A 556 -3.83 25.70 -24.99
N LEU A 557 -2.59 25.49 -24.54
CA LEU A 557 -2.28 24.87 -23.25
C LEU A 557 -2.77 25.73 -22.07
N ARG A 558 -2.44 27.03 -22.05
CA ARG A 558 -2.82 27.96 -20.97
C ARG A 558 -4.33 28.17 -20.89
N PHE A 559 -4.98 28.43 -22.03
CA PHE A 559 -6.43 28.56 -22.10
C PHE A 559 -7.15 27.23 -21.87
N GLY A 560 -6.55 26.09 -22.24
CA GLY A 560 -7.07 24.75 -21.94
C GLY A 560 -7.18 24.48 -20.44
N GLU A 561 -6.23 24.93 -19.63
CA GLU A 561 -6.34 24.88 -18.16
C GLU A 561 -7.52 25.71 -17.63
N VAL A 562 -7.63 26.96 -18.09
CA VAL A 562 -8.68 27.90 -17.67
C VAL A 562 -10.06 27.40 -18.11
N GLY A 563 -10.20 26.94 -19.35
CA GLY A 563 -11.42 26.34 -19.89
C GLY A 563 -11.81 25.06 -19.15
N MET A 564 -10.85 24.21 -18.80
CA MET A 564 -11.10 22.99 -18.02
C MET A 564 -11.53 23.28 -16.58
N ASP A 565 -10.97 24.29 -15.92
CA ASP A 565 -11.41 24.73 -14.58
C ASP A 565 -12.78 25.45 -14.64
N ILE A 566 -13.11 26.17 -15.73
CA ILE A 566 -14.45 26.73 -16.00
C ILE A 566 -15.47 25.61 -16.25
N PHE A 567 -15.18 24.64 -17.11
CA PHE A 567 -16.06 23.51 -17.44
C PHE A 567 -16.41 22.67 -16.20
N LYS A 568 -15.41 22.35 -15.35
CA LYS A 568 -15.60 21.71 -14.04
C LYS A 568 -16.42 22.56 -13.05
N SER A 569 -16.64 23.84 -13.32
CA SER A 569 -17.50 24.72 -12.52
C SER A 569 -18.93 24.83 -13.04
N LEU A 570 -19.21 24.35 -14.27
CA LEU A 570 -20.51 24.50 -14.93
C LEU A 570 -21.54 23.50 -14.40
N ARG A 571 -21.20 22.20 -14.27
CA ARG A 571 -22.09 21.18 -13.69
C ARG A 571 -22.60 21.54 -12.28
N PRO A 572 -21.76 22.02 -11.34
CA PRO A 572 -22.23 22.56 -10.06
C PRO A 572 -23.23 23.72 -10.16
N LEU A 573 -23.09 24.62 -11.14
CA LEU A 573 -24.07 25.69 -11.38
C LEU A 573 -25.40 25.15 -11.93
N MET A 574 -25.35 24.20 -12.87
CA MET A 574 -26.55 23.55 -13.41
C MET A 574 -27.32 22.77 -12.34
N LEU A 575 -26.63 22.13 -11.39
CA LEU A 575 -27.26 21.48 -10.24
C LEU A 575 -27.99 22.49 -9.35
N CYS A 576 -27.40 23.66 -9.10
CA CYS A 576 -28.05 24.74 -8.32
C CYS A 576 -29.32 25.34 -8.97
N LEU A 577 -29.64 24.99 -10.23
CA LEU A 577 -30.89 25.37 -10.89
C LEU A 577 -32.03 24.35 -10.67
N SER A 578 -31.73 23.15 -10.15
CA SER A 578 -32.74 22.12 -9.88
C SER A 578 -33.32 22.27 -8.46
N PRO A 579 -34.66 22.35 -8.28
CA PRO A 579 -35.28 22.54 -6.97
C PRO A 579 -34.88 21.48 -5.93
N SER A 580 -34.86 20.20 -6.32
CA SER A 580 -34.47 19.08 -5.44
C SER A 580 -32.99 19.10 -5.05
N SER A 581 -32.13 19.78 -5.82
CA SER A 581 -30.72 19.95 -5.46
C SER A 581 -30.55 20.91 -4.29
N ASN A 582 -31.38 21.96 -4.15
CA ASN A 582 -31.24 22.94 -3.07
C ASN A 582 -31.41 22.31 -1.68
N TYR A 583 -32.35 21.38 -1.51
CA TYR A 583 -32.51 20.62 -0.26
C TYR A 583 -31.28 19.74 0.05
N ASN A 584 -30.78 19.01 -0.95
CA ASN A 584 -29.59 18.16 -0.81
C ASN A 584 -28.32 18.98 -0.51
N ILE A 585 -28.17 20.15 -1.14
CA ILE A 585 -27.08 21.09 -0.86
C ILE A 585 -27.22 21.68 0.55
N HIS A 586 -28.44 21.98 1.02
CA HIS A 586 -28.67 22.42 2.40
C HIS A 586 -28.26 21.33 3.42
N LYS A 587 -28.68 20.08 3.19
CA LYS A 587 -28.27 18.92 4.01
C LYS A 587 -26.75 18.73 4.03
N LEU A 588 -26.08 18.84 2.88
CA LEU A 588 -24.61 18.84 2.79
C LEU A 588 -23.95 19.99 3.57
N ARG A 589 -24.56 21.18 3.62
CA ARG A 589 -24.02 22.33 4.38
C ARG A 589 -24.08 22.08 5.88
N LEU A 590 -25.20 21.55 6.38
CA LEU A 590 -25.36 21.17 7.78
C LEU A 590 -24.34 20.08 8.15
N ARG A 591 -24.26 18.99 7.38
CA ARG A 591 -23.30 17.89 7.61
C ARG A 591 -21.84 18.37 7.50
N ARG A 592 -21.53 19.35 6.63
CA ARG A 592 -20.19 19.97 6.58
C ARG A 592 -19.90 20.82 7.82
N ALA A 593 -20.87 21.57 8.35
CA ALA A 593 -20.68 22.37 9.56
C ALA A 593 -20.46 21.47 10.78
N GLU A 594 -21.29 20.44 10.93
CA GLU A 594 -21.17 19.38 11.93
C GLU A 594 -19.79 18.70 11.88
N LEU A 595 -19.37 18.20 10.71
CA LEU A 595 -18.06 17.58 10.51
C LEU A 595 -16.90 18.57 10.72
N SER A 596 -17.09 19.85 10.42
CA SER A 596 -16.07 20.89 10.66
C SER A 596 -15.90 21.16 12.15
N ALA A 597 -16.99 21.13 12.94
CA ALA A 597 -16.94 21.17 14.39
C ALA A 597 -16.28 19.90 14.96
N GLN A 598 -16.73 18.70 14.59
CA GLN A 598 -16.16 17.42 15.06
C GLN A 598 -14.67 17.27 14.73
N VAL A 599 -14.23 17.63 13.51
CA VAL A 599 -12.80 17.66 13.16
C VAL A 599 -12.03 18.66 14.03
N THR A 600 -12.60 19.83 14.31
CA THR A 600 -11.95 20.87 15.12
C THR A 600 -11.84 20.46 16.59
N ASP A 601 -12.89 19.87 17.15
CA ASP A 601 -12.93 19.35 18.52
C ASP A 601 -11.93 18.21 18.76
N VAL A 602 -11.93 17.18 17.89
CA VAL A 602 -10.97 16.06 17.97
C VAL A 602 -9.51 16.55 17.80
N ILE A 603 -9.28 17.59 16.98
CA ILE A 603 -7.94 18.21 16.86
C ILE A 603 -7.58 19.06 18.09
N ASN A 604 -8.53 19.75 18.71
CA ASN A 604 -8.26 20.57 19.92
C ASN A 604 -8.09 19.73 21.18
N THR A 605 -8.69 18.54 21.25
CA THR A 605 -8.53 17.59 22.37
C THR A 605 -7.24 16.78 22.26
N LEU A 606 -6.95 16.19 21.09
CA LEU A 606 -5.75 15.35 20.89
C LEU A 606 -4.49 16.12 20.46
N GLY A 607 -4.63 17.38 20.02
CA GLY A 607 -3.51 18.22 19.58
C GLY A 607 -2.51 18.57 20.69
N PRO A 608 -2.97 19.01 21.88
CA PRO A 608 -2.09 19.32 23.01
C PRO A 608 -1.30 18.12 23.54
N GLU A 609 -1.86 16.89 23.50
CA GLU A 609 -1.15 15.65 23.89
C GLU A 609 0.06 15.30 22.98
N MET A 610 0.14 15.94 21.82
CA MET A 610 1.10 15.63 20.76
C MET A 610 2.14 16.72 20.51
N PHE A 611 1.83 17.98 20.84
CA PHE A 611 2.63 19.14 20.43
C PHE A 611 2.55 20.29 21.44
N ASP A 612 3.63 20.56 22.15
CA ASP A 612 3.72 21.67 23.13
C ASP A 612 3.56 23.07 22.50
N ASP A 613 3.70 23.18 21.17
CA ASP A 613 3.47 24.39 20.39
C ASP A 613 2.04 24.51 19.83
N PHE A 614 1.12 23.58 20.15
CA PHE A 614 -0.22 23.51 19.55
C PHE A 614 -0.99 24.84 19.61
N ASP A 615 -1.11 25.45 20.79
CA ASP A 615 -1.81 26.73 20.96
C ASP A 615 -1.11 27.90 20.24
N LYS A 616 0.20 27.82 19.98
CA LYS A 616 0.96 28.82 19.19
C LYS A 616 0.73 28.67 17.68
N VAL A 617 0.27 27.50 17.21
CA VAL A 617 0.07 27.14 15.79
C VAL A 617 -1.42 27.03 15.42
N ARG A 618 -2.32 27.15 16.41
CA ARG A 618 -3.77 26.97 16.32
C ARG A 618 -4.42 27.91 15.29
N LEU A 619 -5.13 27.33 14.32
CA LEU A 619 -5.78 28.07 13.21
C LEU A 619 -7.21 28.52 13.51
N VAL A 620 -7.87 27.87 14.46
CA VAL A 620 -9.24 28.16 14.91
C VAL A 620 -9.20 28.32 16.43
N PRO A 621 -9.38 29.55 16.97
CA PRO A 621 -9.36 29.76 18.42
C PRO A 621 -10.56 29.09 19.09
N ASP A 622 -10.43 28.82 20.38
CA ASP A 622 -11.53 28.30 21.19
C ASP A 622 -12.57 29.38 21.42
N LEU A 623 -13.84 29.09 21.13
CA LEU A 623 -14.93 30.01 21.49
C LEU A 623 -15.23 29.90 22.99
N PHE A 624 -15.25 28.68 23.54
CA PHE A 624 -15.69 28.40 24.91
C PHE A 624 -14.71 28.91 25.99
N LYS A 625 -13.41 29.03 25.72
CA LYS A 625 -12.46 29.66 26.67
C LYS A 625 -12.60 31.19 26.77
N THR A 626 -13.34 31.83 25.87
CA THR A 626 -13.46 33.32 25.86
C THR A 626 -14.44 33.85 26.91
N GLU A 627 -15.33 33.01 27.44
CA GLU A 627 -16.41 33.42 28.36
C GLU A 627 -16.21 32.87 29.79
N GLY A 628 -15.21 32.01 30.01
CA GLY A 628 -15.02 31.23 31.24
C GLY A 628 -13.72 31.48 32.00
N GLY A 629 -13.27 32.73 32.17
CA GLY A 629 -12.04 33.02 32.92
C GLY A 629 -11.73 34.51 33.12
N ALA A 630 -12.36 35.15 34.10
CA ALA A 630 -12.20 36.59 34.37
C ALA A 630 -12.19 36.95 35.88
N SER A 631 -11.36 36.26 36.66
CA SER A 631 -11.01 36.59 38.06
C SER A 631 -9.61 36.02 38.37
N THR A 632 -8.71 36.64 39.13
CA THR A 632 -8.59 37.96 39.81
C THR A 632 -7.10 38.06 40.22
N SER A 633 -6.34 39.16 40.27
CA SER A 633 -6.48 40.64 40.13
C SER A 633 -5.07 41.20 39.76
N PRO A 634 -4.66 42.50 39.87
CA PRO A 634 -5.39 43.75 40.14
C PRO A 634 -5.03 44.95 39.23
N THR A 635 -5.70 46.10 39.48
CA THR A 635 -5.41 47.48 39.00
C THR A 635 -5.48 47.75 37.49
N SER A 636 -6.14 48.82 37.00
CA SER A 636 -6.40 50.12 37.66
C SER A 636 -7.74 50.79 37.29
N ARG A 637 -8.24 51.60 38.24
CA ARG A 637 -9.17 52.75 38.13
C ARG A 637 -10.24 52.77 37.01
N ARG A 638 -11.50 52.51 37.40
CA ARG A 638 -12.67 53.17 36.79
C ARG A 638 -12.66 54.68 37.10
N ARG A 639 -13.18 55.49 36.17
CA ARG A 639 -13.97 56.69 36.50
C ARG A 639 -15.46 56.42 36.17
N ARG A 640 -16.33 57.35 36.52
CA ARG A 640 -17.76 57.15 36.79
C ARG A 640 -18.63 57.98 35.83
N ASP A 641 -19.93 57.96 36.08
CA ASP A 641 -20.95 58.97 35.73
C ASP A 641 -21.61 58.80 34.33
N SER A 642 -22.93 58.98 34.16
CA SER A 642 -24.10 58.80 35.06
C SER A 642 -25.43 58.83 34.23
N ASP A 643 -26.58 58.71 34.92
CA ASP A 643 -27.92 59.19 34.50
C ASP A 643 -28.72 58.32 33.47
N GLN A 644 -29.85 57.69 33.85
CA GLN A 644 -31.24 58.18 34.12
C GLN A 644 -32.15 58.02 32.87
N SER A 645 -33.46 57.72 32.94
CA SER A 645 -34.37 57.32 34.04
C SER A 645 -35.68 56.74 33.47
N SER A 646 -36.54 56.12 34.30
CA SER A 646 -38.02 55.96 34.13
C SER A 646 -38.56 55.17 32.90
N THR A 647 -39.74 54.54 32.86
CA THR A 647 -40.80 54.10 33.82
C THR A 647 -41.75 53.13 33.08
N GLY A 648 -42.51 52.28 33.78
CA GLY A 648 -43.73 51.64 33.22
C GLY A 648 -43.85 50.12 33.44
N PHE A 649 -45.07 49.66 33.68
CA PHE A 649 -45.48 48.25 33.78
C PHE A 649 -46.12 47.78 32.45
N ASP A 650 -45.89 46.52 32.06
CA ASP A 650 -46.92 45.45 32.02
C ASP A 650 -46.64 44.30 31.04
N ALA A 651 -47.18 43.12 31.41
CA ALA A 651 -47.56 41.95 30.61
C ALA A 651 -46.55 41.17 29.72
N GLU A 652 -46.76 39.86 29.72
CA GLU A 652 -45.95 38.79 29.12
C GLU A 652 -45.86 38.80 27.59
N THR A 653 -44.66 38.62 27.02
CA THR A 653 -44.36 37.67 25.93
C THR A 653 -42.85 37.66 25.59
N PRO A 654 -42.27 36.55 25.09
CA PRO A 654 -40.83 36.49 24.78
C PRO A 654 -40.49 37.25 23.47
N PRO A 655 -39.55 38.21 23.49
CA PRO A 655 -39.25 39.03 22.31
C PRO A 655 -38.45 38.28 21.24
N ALA A 656 -38.78 38.54 19.97
CA ALA A 656 -38.12 37.93 18.82
C ALA A 656 -36.66 38.39 18.64
N LEU A 657 -35.81 37.49 18.10
CA LEU A 657 -34.39 37.76 17.87
C LEU A 657 -34.16 38.97 16.93
N SER A 658 -33.58 40.04 17.51
CA SER A 658 -33.29 41.29 16.81
C SER A 658 -32.37 41.10 15.60
N ARG A 659 -32.85 41.54 14.43
CA ARG A 659 -32.21 41.36 13.12
C ARG A 659 -31.10 42.39 12.88
N ARG A 660 -30.01 42.33 13.66
CA ARG A 660 -28.92 43.32 13.58
C ARG A 660 -28.34 43.42 12.15
N SER A 661 -28.47 44.60 11.55
CA SER A 661 -28.06 44.83 10.16
C SER A 661 -26.55 44.68 9.95
N THR A 662 -26.16 44.03 8.85
CA THR A 662 -24.77 43.87 8.40
C THR A 662 -24.54 44.48 7.00
N THR A 663 -25.23 45.60 6.71
CA THR A 663 -25.24 46.27 5.41
C THR A 663 -24.08 47.25 5.18
N GLN A 664 -22.81 46.82 5.32
CA GLN A 664 -21.70 47.60 4.70
C GLN A 664 -20.40 46.85 4.36
N SER A 665 -20.18 45.60 4.79
CA SER A 665 -18.92 44.86 4.51
C SER A 665 -19.00 43.85 3.34
N SER A 666 -20.17 43.66 2.73
CA SER A 666 -20.44 42.58 1.76
C SER A 666 -20.22 42.93 0.27
N ARG A 667 -19.72 44.14 -0.05
CA ARG A 667 -19.49 44.59 -1.44
C ARG A 667 -18.05 44.40 -1.98
N ALA A 668 -17.09 44.00 -1.14
CA ALA A 668 -15.72 43.70 -1.55
C ALA A 668 -15.59 42.26 -2.11
N LEU A 669 -16.08 42.02 -3.32
CA LEU A 669 -15.81 40.79 -4.07
C LEU A 669 -14.41 40.83 -4.69
N PRO A 670 -13.49 39.89 -4.38
CA PRO A 670 -12.32 39.68 -5.21
C PRO A 670 -12.78 39.24 -6.61
N ARG A 671 -12.30 39.94 -7.65
CA ARG A 671 -12.45 39.50 -9.05
C ARG A 671 -11.66 38.19 -9.27
N ASN A 672 -11.88 37.54 -10.42
CA ASN A 672 -11.26 36.26 -10.79
C ASN A 672 -9.75 36.18 -10.45
N ASP A 673 -9.25 34.97 -10.17
CA ASP A 673 -7.82 34.65 -10.17
C ASP A 673 -7.22 34.93 -11.58
N SER A 674 -6.84 36.18 -11.84
CA SER A 674 -6.20 36.73 -13.05
C SER A 674 -5.65 38.13 -12.71
N PHE A 675 -4.35 38.36 -12.95
CA PHE A 675 -3.66 39.65 -12.79
C PHE A 675 -3.61 40.26 -11.37
N SER A 676 -2.67 39.78 -10.55
CA SER A 676 -2.06 40.55 -9.47
C SER A 676 -0.58 40.21 -9.27
N ASN A 677 0.16 40.10 -10.38
CA ASN A 677 1.62 39.92 -10.36
C ASN A 677 2.28 40.52 -11.63
N ILE A 678 1.98 41.80 -11.90
CA ILE A 678 2.56 42.58 -13.01
C ILE A 678 3.81 43.38 -12.57
N GLY A 679 4.01 43.58 -11.25
CA GLY A 679 5.15 44.31 -10.70
C GLY A 679 6.51 43.57 -10.70
N THR A 680 6.61 42.41 -11.35
CA THR A 680 7.82 41.57 -11.35
C THR A 680 8.43 41.33 -12.74
N VAL A 681 7.91 42.01 -13.78
CA VAL A 681 8.48 41.98 -15.14
C VAL A 681 9.52 43.09 -15.30
N GLY A 682 10.71 42.88 -14.72
CA GLY A 682 11.89 43.70 -14.94
C GLY A 682 12.57 43.35 -16.26
N ILE A 683 12.04 43.84 -17.39
CA ILE A 683 12.70 43.74 -18.69
C ILE A 683 13.81 44.81 -18.73
N PHE A 684 15.06 44.33 -18.63
CA PHE A 684 16.33 45.07 -18.49
C PHE A 684 16.66 45.65 -17.09
N SER A 685 17.97 45.63 -16.78
CA SER A 685 18.67 46.17 -15.58
C SER A 685 18.58 45.37 -14.26
N THR A 686 19.46 45.73 -13.31
CA THR A 686 20.00 44.87 -12.24
C THR A 686 19.43 45.12 -10.84
N ARG A 687 19.46 44.07 -9.98
CA ARG A 687 19.33 44.16 -8.50
C ARG A 687 20.31 45.18 -7.87
N PRO A 688 20.10 45.64 -6.62
CA PRO A 688 18.85 45.75 -5.83
C PRO A 688 18.71 47.19 -5.23
N PRO A 689 17.91 47.38 -4.16
CA PRO A 689 18.62 47.58 -2.89
C PRO A 689 17.99 46.84 -1.68
N SER A 690 18.76 46.78 -0.59
CA SER A 690 18.31 46.45 0.76
C SER A 690 18.81 47.53 1.74
N ARG A 691 18.29 47.51 2.98
CA ARG A 691 18.42 48.52 4.05
C ARG A 691 17.58 49.79 3.88
N ALA A 692 16.78 50.06 4.90
CA ALA A 692 16.70 51.38 5.52
C ALA A 692 17.00 51.19 7.01
N ARG A 693 17.79 52.06 7.64
CA ARG A 693 18.15 51.99 9.06
C ARG A 693 18.26 53.40 9.64
N SER A 694 17.69 53.59 10.83
CA SER A 694 17.89 54.70 11.78
C SER A 694 17.70 56.16 11.32
N ARG A 695 16.81 56.86 12.01
CA ARG A 695 17.05 58.18 12.66
C ARG A 695 15.91 58.49 13.65
N SER A 696 16.10 59.26 14.72
CA SER A 696 16.84 58.92 15.95
C SER A 696 16.78 60.09 16.96
N ARG A 697 15.98 59.97 18.02
CA ARG A 697 16.07 60.72 19.31
C ARG A 697 15.59 59.75 20.40
N SER A 698 16.29 59.38 21.48
CA SER A 698 17.30 60.02 22.36
C SER A 698 16.72 60.73 23.58
N SER A 699 16.34 59.93 24.59
CA SER A 699 16.37 60.28 26.02
C SER A 699 16.53 58.98 26.84
N SER A 700 16.96 59.06 28.10
CA SER A 700 17.57 57.93 28.83
C SER A 700 17.07 57.75 30.26
N SER A 701 16.59 56.54 30.58
CA SER A 701 16.66 55.92 31.93
C SER A 701 16.12 54.49 31.86
N GLY A 702 16.71 53.54 32.60
CA GLY A 702 16.30 52.12 32.57
C GLY A 702 15.02 51.83 33.39
N GLY A 703 14.23 50.86 32.91
CA GLY A 703 13.04 50.31 33.56
C GLY A 703 12.55 49.09 32.76
N GLY A 704 12.05 48.05 33.43
CA GLY A 704 11.84 46.72 32.81
C GLY A 704 10.46 46.44 32.21
N PHE A 705 10.38 45.27 31.57
CA PHE A 705 9.21 44.56 31.00
C PHE A 705 8.59 45.05 29.67
N GLY A 706 8.18 44.07 28.84
CA GLY A 706 7.59 44.29 27.51
C GLY A 706 7.88 43.21 26.44
N SER A 707 8.34 42.01 26.81
CA SER A 707 8.75 40.97 25.85
C SER A 707 7.58 40.16 25.28
N GLY A 708 7.39 40.22 23.95
CA GLY A 708 6.38 39.43 23.20
C GLY A 708 6.92 38.73 21.95
N GLY A 709 8.23 38.42 21.91
CA GLY A 709 8.87 37.70 20.81
C GLY A 709 8.83 36.17 20.99
N PHE A 710 8.74 35.43 19.89
CA PHE A 710 8.68 33.96 19.91
C PHE A 710 9.93 33.34 20.56
N SER A 711 9.78 32.76 21.74
CA SER A 711 10.72 31.77 22.27
C SER A 711 10.46 30.41 21.61
N ILE A 712 11.49 29.90 20.92
CA ILE A 712 11.59 28.49 20.55
C ILE A 712 12.21 27.77 21.74
N SER A 713 11.40 27.01 22.47
CA SER A 713 11.90 26.03 23.44
C SER A 713 12.66 24.93 22.69
N GLY A 714 13.84 24.56 23.18
CA GLY A 714 14.61 23.46 22.61
C GLY A 714 13.90 22.12 22.81
N PHE A 715 14.24 21.14 21.96
CA PHE A 715 14.00 19.74 22.29
C PHE A 715 14.81 19.35 23.55
N THR A 716 14.37 18.29 24.22
CA THR A 716 14.99 17.70 25.41
C THR A 716 16.53 17.64 25.31
N THR A 717 17.20 18.20 26.31
CA THR A 717 18.66 18.19 26.47
C THR A 717 19.21 16.75 26.52
N LEU A 718 20.00 16.38 25.52
CA LEU A 718 20.62 15.05 25.37
C LEU A 718 21.99 14.95 26.09
N ASP A 719 22.19 15.74 27.14
CA ASP A 719 23.49 16.02 27.74
C ASP A 719 23.98 14.92 28.72
N SER A 720 23.49 13.69 28.56
CA SER A 720 24.00 12.50 29.28
C SER A 720 24.14 11.29 28.36
N ALA A 721 25.33 10.68 28.36
CA ALA A 721 25.66 9.58 27.44
C ALA A 721 24.68 8.40 27.54
N GLY A 722 24.30 8.01 28.76
CA GLY A 722 23.33 6.93 28.99
C GLY A 722 21.96 7.17 28.37
N GLY A 723 21.49 8.42 28.27
CA GLY A 723 20.25 8.76 27.59
C GLY A 723 20.34 8.59 26.07
N PHE A 724 21.50 8.93 25.49
CA PHE A 724 21.77 8.71 24.06
C PHE A 724 21.91 7.23 23.72
N ASP A 725 22.57 6.44 24.58
CA ASP A 725 22.71 4.99 24.41
C ASP A 725 21.40 4.24 24.58
N GLU A 726 20.55 4.61 25.56
CA GLU A 726 19.26 3.94 25.73
C GLU A 726 18.29 4.25 24.57
N ALA A 727 18.26 5.50 24.10
CA ALA A 727 17.54 5.88 22.90
C ALA A 727 18.06 5.10 21.69
N SER A 728 19.39 5.05 21.49
CA SER A 728 20.04 4.31 20.40
C SER A 728 19.78 2.81 20.46
N ARG A 729 19.69 2.20 21.66
CA ARG A 729 19.33 0.80 21.87
C ARG A 729 17.88 0.53 21.46
N LYS A 730 16.93 1.29 21.99
CA LYS A 730 15.49 1.18 21.65
C LYS A 730 15.23 1.42 20.16
N ILE A 731 15.96 2.36 19.54
CA ILE A 731 15.91 2.63 18.10
C ILE A 731 16.52 1.48 17.28
N ARG A 732 17.67 0.90 17.68
CA ARG A 732 18.23 -0.30 17.03
C ARG A 732 17.28 -1.48 17.09
N GLU A 733 16.59 -1.70 18.21
CA GLU A 733 15.60 -2.78 18.34
C GLU A 733 14.39 -2.55 17.43
N ALA A 734 13.82 -1.34 17.45
CA ALA A 734 12.72 -0.96 16.56
C ALA A 734 13.08 -1.13 15.07
N MET A 735 14.33 -0.83 14.68
CA MET A 735 14.80 -1.01 13.30
C MET A 735 15.23 -2.45 12.97
N LYS A 736 15.66 -3.26 13.94
CA LYS A 736 15.89 -4.70 13.78
C LYS A 736 14.56 -5.43 13.57
N VAL A 737 13.50 -5.03 14.28
CA VAL A 737 12.12 -5.49 14.07
C VAL A 737 11.58 -5.01 12.73
N ARG A 738 11.69 -3.72 12.38
CA ARG A 738 11.25 -3.21 11.07
C ARG A 738 12.02 -3.83 9.91
N ARG A 739 13.32 -4.06 10.03
CA ARG A 739 14.11 -4.74 8.99
C ARG A 739 13.67 -6.18 8.77
N ARG A 740 13.39 -6.94 9.84
CA ARG A 740 12.71 -8.24 9.73
C ARG A 740 11.37 -8.11 8.99
N LYS A 741 10.58 -7.07 9.28
CA LYS A 741 9.32 -6.80 8.59
C LYS A 741 9.50 -6.44 7.11
N THR A 742 10.51 -5.64 6.75
CA THR A 742 10.79 -5.28 5.34
C THR A 742 11.40 -6.43 4.54
N ASP A 743 12.18 -7.31 5.18
CA ASP A 743 12.63 -8.55 4.55
C ASP A 743 11.48 -9.59 4.46
N GLN A 744 10.47 -9.54 5.34
CA GLN A 744 9.20 -10.30 5.22
C GLN A 744 8.27 -9.74 4.12
N GLU A 745 8.11 -8.42 4.03
CA GLU A 745 7.37 -7.71 2.98
C GLU A 745 8.03 -7.86 1.59
N LYS A 746 9.33 -8.16 1.54
CA LYS A 746 10.02 -8.61 0.32
C LYS A 746 9.52 -9.97 -0.16
N THR A 747 9.26 -10.91 0.76
CA THR A 747 8.77 -12.26 0.45
C THR A 747 7.28 -12.23 0.13
N GLU A 748 6.48 -11.47 0.90
CA GLU A 748 5.05 -11.24 0.61
C GLU A 748 4.87 -10.50 -0.74
N GLY A 749 5.85 -9.69 -1.15
CA GLY A 749 5.89 -9.03 -2.46
C GLY A 749 6.16 -9.95 -3.67
N GLU A 750 6.51 -11.23 -3.47
CA GLU A 750 6.68 -12.21 -4.57
C GLU A 750 5.36 -12.92 -4.93
N GLU A 751 4.30 -12.76 -4.14
CA GLU A 751 3.00 -13.41 -4.36
C GLU A 751 1.96 -12.55 -5.14
N GLU A 752 2.12 -11.22 -5.24
CA GLU A 752 1.20 -10.35 -6.02
C GLU A 752 1.39 -10.40 -7.56
N GLU A 753 2.37 -11.13 -8.09
CA GLU A 753 2.67 -11.18 -9.54
C GLU A 753 1.82 -12.19 -10.37
N GLU A 754 0.67 -12.66 -9.88
CA GLU A 754 -0.37 -13.33 -10.68
C GLU A 754 -1.72 -12.63 -10.50
N ASP A 755 -2.51 -12.53 -11.59
CA ASP A 755 -3.81 -11.82 -11.75
C ASP A 755 -3.80 -10.35 -12.26
N SER A 756 -3.10 -10.05 -13.37
CA SER A 756 -3.42 -8.85 -14.20
C SER A 756 -2.98 -8.86 -15.68
N GLU A 757 -3.27 -9.96 -16.41
CA GLU A 757 -3.41 -9.93 -17.87
C GLU A 757 -4.87 -10.29 -18.27
N GLU A 758 -5.26 -10.04 -19.54
CA GLU A 758 -6.66 -9.96 -20.03
C GLU A 758 -7.48 -8.77 -19.44
N GLU A 759 -8.16 -7.89 -20.19
CA GLU A 759 -8.05 -7.58 -21.63
C GLU A 759 -8.61 -6.15 -21.96
N VAL A 760 -8.66 -5.84 -23.27
CA VAL A 760 -9.60 -4.98 -24.03
C VAL A 760 -8.83 -4.17 -25.09
N ASN A 761 -8.68 -4.78 -26.27
CA ASN A 761 -8.52 -4.10 -27.55
C ASN A 761 -9.79 -4.38 -28.37
N GLY A 762 -10.56 -3.34 -28.72
CA GLY A 762 -11.67 -3.49 -29.67
C GLY A 762 -11.16 -3.38 -31.11
N PRO A 763 -11.47 -4.33 -32.02
CA PRO A 763 -11.23 -4.17 -33.45
C PRO A 763 -12.21 -3.17 -34.08
N ASN A 764 -11.94 -2.78 -35.32
CA ASN A 764 -12.72 -1.82 -36.10
C ASN A 764 -12.79 -2.31 -37.57
N ILE A 765 -13.62 -1.68 -38.42
CA ILE A 765 -13.97 -2.13 -39.80
C ILE A 765 -15.01 -3.28 -39.70
N TYR A 766 -16.19 -3.26 -40.32
CA TYR A 766 -16.49 -2.94 -41.73
C TYR A 766 -17.49 -1.78 -42.01
N ARG A 767 -17.77 -1.60 -43.31
CA ARG A 767 -18.36 -0.42 -43.97
C ARG A 767 -19.58 -0.86 -44.80
N ASN A 768 -20.51 0.07 -45.06
CA ASN A 768 -21.79 -0.12 -45.78
C ASN A 768 -22.83 -0.96 -44.99
N ARG A 769 -24.14 -0.84 -45.20
CA ARG A 769 -24.91 -0.24 -46.31
C ARG A 769 -26.16 0.48 -45.75
N LEU A 770 -26.65 1.54 -46.40
CA LEU A 770 -27.90 2.22 -46.06
C LEU A 770 -28.89 2.15 -47.24
N SER A 771 -29.96 1.37 -47.07
CA SER A 771 -31.24 1.34 -47.82
C SER A 771 -32.03 0.14 -47.27
N GLY A 772 -33.35 0.15 -47.10
CA GLY A 772 -34.34 1.21 -47.30
C GLY A 772 -35.76 0.61 -47.42
N TYR A 773 -36.79 1.45 -47.21
CA TYR A 773 -38.22 1.23 -47.55
C TYR A 773 -39.06 0.17 -46.78
N TYR A 774 -40.18 0.66 -46.20
CA TYR A 774 -41.58 0.15 -46.30
C TYR A 774 -41.93 -1.31 -45.90
N ILE A 775 -43.19 -1.72 -45.63
CA ILE A 775 -44.40 -1.17 -44.95
C ILE A 775 -45.46 -2.32 -44.91
N THR A 776 -46.50 -2.29 -44.05
CA THR A 776 -47.71 -3.20 -44.06
C THR A 776 -47.50 -4.73 -43.84
N LEU A 777 -48.51 -5.57 -43.51
CA LEU A 777 -49.69 -5.50 -42.60
C LEU A 777 -50.32 -6.92 -42.43
N TYR A 778 -51.19 -7.12 -41.42
CA TYR A 778 -52.21 -8.20 -41.27
C TYR A 778 -51.72 -9.67 -41.18
N THR A 779 -52.48 -10.68 -40.71
CA THR A 779 -53.82 -10.85 -40.04
C THR A 779 -53.58 -11.88 -38.90
N MET A 780 -54.17 -11.89 -37.69
CA MET A 780 -55.56 -11.71 -37.20
C MET A 780 -56.54 -12.86 -37.49
N THR A 781 -56.81 -13.70 -36.47
CA THR A 781 -58.09 -14.43 -36.25
C THR A 781 -58.27 -14.79 -34.77
N SER A 782 -59.51 -14.78 -34.29
CA SER A 782 -60.00 -15.21 -32.95
C SER A 782 -61.52 -15.51 -33.10
N PRO A 783 -62.20 -16.28 -32.23
CA PRO A 783 -62.38 -16.07 -30.78
C PRO A 783 -61.86 -17.31 -29.97
N SER A 784 -62.28 -17.71 -28.76
CA SER A 784 -63.43 -17.34 -27.89
C SER A 784 -63.22 -17.62 -26.38
N HIS A 785 -64.25 -17.30 -25.60
CA HIS A 785 -64.47 -17.52 -24.15
C HIS A 785 -66.00 -17.82 -23.97
N PRO A 786 -66.57 -18.17 -22.77
CA PRO A 786 -66.08 -18.01 -21.38
C PRO A 786 -66.42 -19.25 -20.48
N PRO A 787 -66.63 -19.18 -19.13
CA PRO A 787 -66.12 -18.29 -18.07
C PRO A 787 -65.45 -19.01 -16.84
N SER A 788 -64.49 -18.30 -16.22
CA SER A 788 -64.10 -18.25 -14.79
C SER A 788 -64.35 -19.39 -13.78
N SER A 789 -63.28 -19.78 -13.08
CA SER A 789 -63.23 -19.72 -11.59
C SER A 789 -61.81 -19.33 -11.11
N SER A 790 -61.61 -19.10 -9.81
CA SER A 790 -60.53 -18.26 -9.26
C SER A 790 -59.19 -18.95 -8.96
N SER A 791 -58.06 -18.27 -9.22
CA SER A 791 -56.99 -18.03 -8.23
C SER A 791 -55.91 -17.06 -8.75
N THR A 792 -55.22 -16.36 -7.85
CA THR A 792 -54.22 -15.32 -8.17
C THR A 792 -52.80 -15.91 -8.19
N THR A 793 -52.11 -15.85 -9.32
CA THR A 793 -50.72 -16.31 -9.45
C THR A 793 -49.70 -15.17 -9.35
N ALA A 794 -48.72 -15.34 -8.46
CA ALA A 794 -47.58 -14.43 -8.32
C ALA A 794 -46.49 -14.70 -9.37
N ALA A 795 -45.61 -13.73 -9.60
CA ALA A 795 -44.53 -13.83 -10.58
C ALA A 795 -43.45 -14.86 -10.18
N PRO A 796 -42.79 -15.54 -11.15
CA PRO A 796 -41.73 -16.49 -10.88
C PRO A 796 -40.43 -15.80 -10.39
N PRO A 797 -39.59 -16.49 -9.57
CA PRO A 797 -38.37 -15.93 -9.01
C PRO A 797 -37.24 -15.74 -10.04
N SER A 798 -36.25 -14.93 -9.65
CA SER A 798 -35.15 -14.46 -10.49
C SER A 798 -34.18 -15.54 -10.97
N SER A 799 -33.63 -15.34 -12.16
CA SER A 799 -32.65 -16.21 -12.82
C SER A 799 -31.35 -16.41 -12.00
N LEU A 800 -30.89 -17.66 -11.93
CA LEU A 800 -29.55 -18.03 -11.44
C LEU A 800 -28.41 -17.33 -12.23
N PRO A 801 -27.26 -17.03 -11.59
CA PRO A 801 -26.07 -16.55 -12.30
C PRO A 801 -25.53 -17.64 -13.25
N ARG A 802 -25.14 -17.25 -14.47
CA ARG A 802 -24.57 -18.17 -15.47
C ARG A 802 -23.14 -18.56 -15.08
N MET A 803 -22.88 -19.86 -14.96
CA MET A 803 -21.53 -20.42 -14.76
C MET A 803 -20.51 -19.88 -15.80
N PRO A 804 -19.26 -19.54 -15.37
CA PRO A 804 -18.19 -19.13 -16.28
C PRO A 804 -17.87 -20.18 -17.36
N ALA A 805 -17.55 -19.73 -18.57
CA ALA A 805 -17.31 -20.61 -19.71
C ALA A 805 -16.14 -21.60 -19.50
N LYS A 806 -15.06 -21.17 -18.82
CA LYS A 806 -13.91 -22.02 -18.45
C LYS A 806 -14.35 -23.18 -17.52
N GLN A 807 -15.18 -22.91 -16.50
CA GLN A 807 -15.74 -23.95 -15.62
C GLN A 807 -16.75 -24.87 -16.33
N ARG A 808 -17.61 -24.33 -17.20
CA ARG A 808 -18.54 -25.14 -18.01
C ARG A 808 -17.83 -26.13 -18.92
N MET A 809 -16.74 -25.73 -19.58
CA MET A 809 -15.94 -26.67 -20.38
C MET A 809 -15.28 -27.73 -19.50
N ALA A 810 -14.69 -27.37 -18.36
CA ALA A 810 -14.04 -28.33 -17.46
C ALA A 810 -15.02 -29.38 -16.89
N LEU A 811 -16.24 -28.97 -16.51
CA LEU A 811 -17.30 -29.89 -16.07
C LEU A 811 -17.80 -30.76 -17.23
N SER A 812 -18.03 -30.18 -18.41
CA SER A 812 -18.42 -30.93 -19.61
C SER A 812 -17.38 -31.98 -20.01
N LEU A 813 -16.09 -31.65 -19.92
CA LEU A 813 -14.98 -32.58 -20.17
C LEU A 813 -14.93 -33.70 -19.12
N LYS A 814 -15.15 -33.40 -17.84
CA LYS A 814 -15.27 -34.43 -16.79
C LYS A 814 -16.46 -35.36 -17.03
N SER A 815 -17.65 -34.84 -17.35
CA SER A 815 -18.81 -35.68 -17.66
C SER A 815 -18.63 -36.50 -18.94
N PHE A 816 -17.98 -35.94 -19.97
CA PHE A 816 -17.67 -36.65 -21.21
C PHE A 816 -16.66 -37.78 -20.98
N VAL A 817 -15.58 -37.52 -20.23
CA VAL A 817 -14.60 -38.55 -19.85
C VAL A 817 -15.22 -39.62 -18.97
N SER A 818 -16.08 -39.27 -18.00
CA SER A 818 -16.81 -40.25 -17.18
C SER A 818 -17.78 -41.11 -18.02
N SER A 819 -18.45 -40.51 -19.00
CA SER A 819 -19.34 -41.21 -19.93
C SER A 819 -18.59 -42.16 -20.87
N VAL A 820 -17.41 -41.75 -21.36
CA VAL A 820 -16.56 -42.55 -22.27
C VAL A 820 -15.85 -43.69 -21.54
N LEU A 821 -15.58 -43.56 -20.23
CA LEU A 821 -14.92 -44.59 -19.41
C LEU A 821 -15.90 -45.59 -18.76
N GLY A 822 -17.19 -45.56 -19.07
CA GLY A 822 -18.19 -46.58 -18.64
C GLY A 822 -18.48 -46.63 -17.13
N GLY A 823 -17.87 -45.76 -16.32
CA GLY A 823 -18.06 -45.70 -14.88
C GLY A 823 -19.31 -44.92 -14.51
N GLY A 824 -20.43 -45.63 -14.29
CA GLY A 824 -21.69 -45.06 -13.80
C GLY A 824 -21.63 -44.66 -12.32
N ALA A 825 -20.80 -43.68 -11.97
CA ALA A 825 -20.79 -43.09 -10.64
C ALA A 825 -22.12 -42.36 -10.35
N PRO A 826 -22.70 -42.50 -9.14
CA PRO A 826 -23.90 -41.74 -8.77
C PRO A 826 -23.62 -40.23 -8.85
N GLN A 827 -24.59 -39.46 -9.32
CA GLN A 827 -24.46 -38.00 -9.33
C GLN A 827 -24.36 -37.49 -7.88
N PRO A 828 -23.45 -36.56 -7.56
CA PRO A 828 -23.33 -36.02 -6.21
C PRO A 828 -24.63 -35.27 -5.85
N PRO A 829 -25.14 -35.42 -4.61
CA PRO A 829 -26.38 -34.78 -4.19
C PRO A 829 -26.26 -33.25 -4.30
N SER A 830 -27.38 -32.59 -4.54
CA SER A 830 -27.43 -31.12 -4.65
C SER A 830 -27.12 -30.44 -3.30
N ALA A 831 -26.65 -29.19 -3.36
CA ALA A 831 -26.20 -28.45 -2.17
C ALA A 831 -27.29 -28.26 -1.09
N THR A 832 -28.56 -28.31 -1.48
CA THR A 832 -29.76 -28.19 -0.64
C THR A 832 -30.35 -29.54 -0.19
N GLU A 833 -29.83 -30.64 -0.72
CA GLU A 833 -30.22 -32.02 -0.45
C GLU A 833 -29.27 -32.64 0.57
N LEU A 834 -27.96 -32.40 0.40
CA LEU A 834 -26.91 -32.73 1.36
C LEU A 834 -27.17 -32.08 2.73
N PHE A 835 -27.48 -30.78 2.77
CA PHE A 835 -27.79 -30.05 3.99
C PHE A 835 -29.05 -29.17 3.80
N VAL A 836 -29.92 -29.14 4.82
CA VAL A 836 -31.16 -28.37 4.79
C VAL A 836 -30.86 -26.87 4.73
N LYS A 837 -31.36 -26.19 3.70
CA LYS A 837 -31.32 -24.73 3.62
C LYS A 837 -32.36 -24.12 4.57
N VAL A 838 -32.03 -22.99 5.21
CA VAL A 838 -33.01 -22.22 6.01
C VAL A 838 -34.18 -21.72 5.14
N ASP A 839 -35.40 -21.75 5.67
CA ASP A 839 -36.60 -21.20 5.03
C ASP A 839 -37.16 -20.05 5.88
N PRO A 840 -37.23 -18.80 5.39
CA PRO A 840 -37.80 -17.67 6.14
C PRO A 840 -39.21 -17.90 6.71
N LYS A 841 -40.00 -18.82 6.15
CA LYS A 841 -41.34 -19.18 6.65
C LYS A 841 -41.33 -20.06 7.91
N VAL A 842 -40.20 -20.71 8.21
CA VAL A 842 -40.05 -21.70 9.30
C VAL A 842 -38.94 -21.28 10.28
N ASP A 843 -37.88 -20.68 9.75
CA ASP A 843 -36.69 -20.19 10.45
C ASP A 843 -36.72 -18.68 10.72
N GLY A 844 -37.84 -18.01 10.42
CA GLY A 844 -38.07 -16.58 10.63
C GLY A 844 -37.36 -15.66 9.62
N GLU A 845 -37.80 -14.40 9.52
CA GLU A 845 -37.18 -13.42 8.61
C GLU A 845 -35.72 -13.10 8.98
N GLU A 846 -35.31 -13.32 10.24
CA GLU A 846 -33.92 -13.15 10.69
C GLU A 846 -32.90 -13.92 9.84
N CYS A 847 -33.26 -15.07 9.26
CA CYS A 847 -32.35 -15.86 8.43
C CYS A 847 -31.95 -15.18 7.10
N LEU A 848 -32.62 -14.07 6.74
CA LEU A 848 -32.29 -13.20 5.60
C LEU A 848 -31.36 -12.03 5.98
N HIS A 849 -31.17 -11.74 7.28
CA HIS A 849 -30.48 -10.56 7.78
C HIS A 849 -29.07 -10.85 8.32
N ASP A 850 -28.06 -10.23 7.74
CA ASP A 850 -26.65 -10.40 8.11
C ASP A 850 -26.22 -9.46 9.24
N CYS A 851 -26.37 -9.91 10.49
CA CYS A 851 -25.73 -9.35 11.71
C CYS A 851 -25.65 -7.80 11.77
N ASP A 852 -26.77 -7.12 12.03
CA ASP A 852 -26.82 -5.65 12.14
C ASP A 852 -25.84 -5.06 13.18
N GLY A 853 -25.45 -5.86 14.19
CA GLY A 853 -24.51 -5.48 15.25
C GLY A 853 -23.03 -5.77 14.98
N CYS A 854 -22.66 -6.39 13.85
CA CYS A 854 -21.27 -6.86 13.64
C CYS A 854 -20.25 -5.72 13.47
N THR A 855 -19.41 -5.54 14.49
CA THR A 855 -18.36 -4.50 14.52
C THR A 855 -17.07 -4.93 13.80
N ALA A 856 -16.74 -6.21 13.80
CA ALA A 856 -15.52 -6.71 13.15
C ALA A 856 -15.68 -6.79 11.63
N ARG A 857 -14.62 -6.45 10.89
CA ARG A 857 -14.57 -6.48 9.43
C ARG A 857 -13.17 -6.87 8.96
N TYR A 858 -13.08 -7.57 7.83
CA TYR A 858 -11.79 -7.91 7.22
C TYR A 858 -10.98 -6.66 6.78
N PRO A 859 -9.63 -6.74 6.78
CA PRO A 859 -8.78 -5.62 6.41
C PRO A 859 -8.98 -5.18 4.95
N ARG A 860 -8.75 -3.90 4.64
CA ARG A 860 -8.84 -3.41 3.26
C ARG A 860 -7.72 -4.03 2.44
N GLY A 861 -8.08 -4.68 1.34
CA GLY A 861 -7.18 -5.51 0.54
C GLY A 861 -7.53 -7.00 0.60
N PHE A 862 -8.31 -7.44 1.59
CA PHE A 862 -8.81 -8.81 1.67
C PHE A 862 -9.73 -9.14 0.48
N LYS A 863 -9.15 -9.79 -0.54
CA LYS A 863 -9.85 -10.29 -1.73
C LYS A 863 -10.05 -11.80 -1.63
N ILE A 864 -11.25 -12.23 -1.96
CA ILE A 864 -11.63 -13.63 -2.11
C ILE A 864 -12.32 -13.77 -3.46
N GLU A 865 -12.07 -14.87 -4.17
CA GLU A 865 -12.79 -15.17 -5.40
C GLU A 865 -14.26 -15.46 -5.08
N THR A 866 -15.18 -14.80 -5.79
CA THR A 866 -16.63 -14.92 -5.62
C THR A 866 -17.37 -15.46 -6.86
N GLU A 867 -16.73 -15.49 -8.03
CA GLU A 867 -17.39 -15.83 -9.32
C GLU A 867 -17.38 -17.33 -9.63
N ASP A 868 -16.40 -18.09 -9.11
CA ASP A 868 -16.35 -19.55 -9.26
C ASP A 868 -17.46 -20.28 -8.47
N VAL A 869 -17.96 -21.39 -9.01
CA VAL A 869 -18.80 -22.33 -8.26
C VAL A 869 -17.95 -23.11 -7.25
N LEU A 870 -18.36 -23.11 -5.97
CA LEU A 870 -17.64 -23.74 -4.86
C LEU A 870 -17.89 -25.24 -4.66
N TYR A 871 -19.13 -25.67 -4.90
CA TYR A 871 -19.65 -26.95 -4.49
C TYR A 871 -19.13 -28.11 -5.35
N GLY A 872 -18.75 -29.23 -4.73
CA GLY A 872 -18.22 -30.41 -5.44
C GLY A 872 -16.84 -30.19 -6.06
N GLN A 873 -15.99 -29.39 -5.40
CA GLN A 873 -14.64 -29.04 -5.85
C GLN A 873 -13.61 -29.06 -4.70
N ILE A 874 -13.61 -30.13 -3.91
CA ILE A 874 -12.65 -30.45 -2.85
C ILE A 874 -12.15 -31.91 -2.97
N LYS A 875 -11.02 -32.23 -2.31
CA LYS A 875 -10.49 -33.61 -2.28
C LYS A 875 -11.15 -34.37 -1.13
N ALA A 876 -11.90 -35.44 -1.42
CA ALA A 876 -12.52 -36.30 -0.41
C ALA A 876 -11.54 -36.88 0.64
N TRP A 877 -12.06 -37.24 1.82
CA TRP A 877 -11.37 -38.01 2.86
C TRP A 877 -12.37 -38.86 3.68
N SER A 878 -11.87 -39.94 4.29
CA SER A 878 -12.62 -40.82 5.21
C SER A 878 -12.57 -40.30 6.65
N THR A 879 -11.39 -39.88 7.10
CA THR A 879 -11.07 -39.52 8.49
C THR A 879 -10.23 -38.24 8.51
N HIS A 880 -10.27 -37.49 9.62
CA HIS A 880 -9.52 -36.25 9.82
C HIS A 880 -8.86 -36.28 11.20
N LEU A 881 -7.53 -36.28 11.22
CA LEU A 881 -6.72 -36.27 12.44
C LEU A 881 -6.16 -34.86 12.66
N LEU A 882 -6.47 -34.29 13.82
CA LEU A 882 -5.95 -33.01 14.28
C LEU A 882 -4.83 -33.27 15.29
N VAL A 883 -3.63 -32.77 15.02
CA VAL A 883 -2.48 -32.87 15.92
C VAL A 883 -2.38 -31.60 16.77
N GLY A 884 -2.41 -31.73 18.09
CA GLY A 884 -2.14 -30.61 19.01
C GLY A 884 -0.69 -30.17 18.89
N THR A 885 -0.46 -28.86 18.76
CA THR A 885 0.87 -28.27 18.59
C THR A 885 1.08 -26.95 19.32
N GLY A 886 0.06 -26.41 20.01
CA GLY A 886 0.04 -25.06 20.61
C GLY A 886 0.01 -23.91 19.59
N LYS A 887 0.77 -24.04 18.50
CA LYS A 887 1.03 -23.07 17.44
C LYS A 887 -0.21 -22.69 16.64
N THR A 888 -0.18 -21.49 16.06
CA THR A 888 -1.23 -20.96 15.17
C THR A 888 -0.80 -20.86 13.70
N ASP A 889 0.44 -21.22 13.39
CA ASP A 889 1.07 -21.16 12.07
C ASP A 889 2.18 -22.22 12.00
N TRP A 890 2.44 -22.76 10.80
CA TRP A 890 3.23 -23.98 10.60
C TRP A 890 4.13 -23.90 9.35
N VAL A 891 4.96 -24.92 9.14
CA VAL A 891 5.64 -25.16 7.87
C VAL A 891 4.61 -25.51 6.79
N ARG A 892 4.91 -25.09 5.54
CA ARG A 892 4.02 -25.06 4.37
C ARG A 892 3.10 -26.28 4.23
N ASP A 893 3.64 -27.48 4.41
CA ASP A 893 2.91 -28.73 4.37
C ASP A 893 3.35 -29.53 5.63
N VAL A 894 2.41 -29.96 6.48
CA VAL A 894 2.66 -30.25 7.91
C VAL A 894 3.56 -31.46 8.20
N ALA A 895 3.74 -32.36 7.23
CA ALA A 895 4.64 -33.50 7.34
C ALA A 895 6.14 -33.10 7.26
N ASP A 896 6.45 -31.88 6.81
CA ASP A 896 7.83 -31.36 6.77
C ASP A 896 8.37 -30.99 8.17
N GLU A 897 7.50 -30.92 9.19
CA GLU A 897 7.90 -30.57 10.55
C GLU A 897 8.68 -31.71 11.22
N LYS A 898 10.01 -31.59 11.13
CA LYS A 898 10.99 -32.60 11.57
C LYS A 898 10.82 -32.95 13.04
N GLY A 899 10.75 -34.24 13.33
CA GLY A 899 10.53 -34.76 14.68
C GLY A 899 9.07 -34.73 15.15
N SER A 900 8.11 -34.20 14.39
CA SER A 900 6.69 -34.20 14.80
C SER A 900 5.99 -35.54 14.57
N VAL A 901 4.89 -35.78 15.30
CA VAL A 901 3.94 -36.88 15.04
C VAL A 901 3.39 -36.80 13.60
N MET A 902 3.20 -35.59 13.06
CA MET A 902 2.70 -35.37 11.69
C MET A 902 3.66 -35.95 10.64
N GLN A 903 4.97 -35.74 10.83
CA GLN A 903 5.99 -36.34 9.99
C GLN A 903 6.03 -37.87 10.10
N ALA A 904 5.77 -38.43 11.29
CA ALA A 904 5.75 -39.87 11.50
C ALA A 904 4.51 -40.53 10.86
N VAL A 905 3.34 -39.90 10.95
CA VAL A 905 2.09 -40.37 10.33
C VAL A 905 2.18 -40.38 8.80
N GLU A 906 2.74 -39.35 8.16
CA GLU A 906 2.89 -39.31 6.70
C GLU A 906 3.96 -40.30 6.17
N LYS A 907 4.93 -40.69 7.01
CA LYS A 907 5.96 -41.70 6.67
C LYS A 907 5.51 -43.14 6.89
N ALA A 908 4.45 -43.36 7.67
CA ALA A 908 3.90 -44.68 7.93
C ALA A 908 3.02 -45.18 6.75
N SER A 909 2.60 -46.44 6.82
CA SER A 909 1.65 -46.99 5.84
C SER A 909 0.30 -46.26 5.90
N ALA A 910 -0.21 -45.83 4.75
CA ALA A 910 -1.52 -45.17 4.68
C ALA A 910 -2.65 -46.06 5.26
N PRO A 911 -3.63 -45.47 5.98
CA PRO A 911 -4.69 -46.24 6.64
C PRO A 911 -5.62 -46.97 5.68
N THR A 912 -6.12 -48.13 6.12
CA THR A 912 -6.95 -49.04 5.32
C THR A 912 -8.42 -48.65 5.26
N ASN A 913 -8.93 -47.86 6.22
CA ASN A 913 -10.30 -47.29 6.16
C ASN A 913 -10.43 -46.08 5.20
N GLY A 914 -9.44 -45.90 4.32
CA GLY A 914 -9.44 -44.93 3.25
C GLY A 914 -8.63 -43.68 3.59
N LYS A 915 -8.86 -42.61 2.82
CA LYS A 915 -7.94 -41.48 2.81
C LYS A 915 -8.05 -40.64 4.08
N LEU A 916 -6.98 -40.60 4.87
CA LEU A 916 -6.81 -39.68 5.98
C LEU A 916 -6.63 -38.23 5.49
N MET A 917 -7.10 -37.29 6.31
CA MET A 917 -6.75 -35.88 6.26
C MET A 917 -5.96 -35.55 7.53
N LEU A 918 -4.71 -35.12 7.38
CA LEU A 918 -3.84 -34.73 8.48
C LEU A 918 -3.79 -33.20 8.58
N SER A 919 -4.08 -32.65 9.77
CA SER A 919 -3.93 -31.22 10.05
C SER A 919 -3.21 -30.98 11.37
N ALA A 920 -2.32 -29.99 11.41
CA ALA A 920 -1.83 -29.41 12.65
C ALA A 920 -2.91 -28.49 13.25
N SER A 921 -2.92 -28.32 14.58
CA SER A 921 -3.90 -27.49 15.29
C SER A 921 -3.31 -26.80 16.52
N ASN A 922 -3.89 -25.66 16.90
CA ASN A 922 -3.51 -24.89 18.09
C ASN A 922 -4.12 -25.43 19.41
N MET A 923 -4.72 -26.63 19.37
CA MET A 923 -5.08 -27.38 20.57
C MET A 923 -3.83 -27.52 21.48
N PRO A 924 -3.97 -27.33 22.81
CA PRO A 924 -2.82 -27.31 23.72
C PRO A 924 -2.11 -28.66 23.76
N THR A 925 -0.82 -28.63 24.06
CA THR A 925 0.00 -29.80 24.34
C THR A 925 -0.05 -30.11 25.85
N PRO A 926 0.14 -31.36 26.30
CA PRO A 926 0.07 -31.72 27.73
C PRO A 926 1.02 -30.96 28.67
N HIS A 927 2.03 -30.28 28.11
CA HIS A 927 3.05 -29.51 28.82
C HIS A 927 3.05 -28.01 28.47
N ASP A 928 2.11 -27.55 27.62
CA ASP A 928 2.06 -26.22 26.99
C ASP A 928 3.39 -25.80 26.32
N THR A 929 4.15 -26.78 25.83
CA THR A 929 5.41 -26.60 25.08
C THR A 929 5.19 -26.65 23.56
N ASP A 930 6.11 -26.00 22.85
CA ASP A 930 6.22 -25.97 21.39
C ASP A 930 7.18 -27.06 20.85
N ASP A 931 7.72 -27.93 21.71
CA ASP A 931 8.70 -28.96 21.34
C ASP A 931 8.00 -30.23 20.80
N TYR A 932 8.69 -31.00 19.95
CA TYR A 932 8.18 -32.24 19.36
C TYR A 932 8.87 -33.50 19.90
N SER A 933 9.83 -33.34 20.81
CA SER A 933 10.35 -34.43 21.65
C SER A 933 9.37 -34.82 22.76
N GLU A 934 8.46 -33.93 23.16
CA GLU A 934 7.42 -34.20 24.15
C GLU A 934 6.14 -34.78 23.51
N PRO A 935 5.39 -35.64 24.22
CA PRO A 935 4.18 -36.25 23.69
C PRO A 935 3.02 -35.25 23.60
N THR A 936 2.18 -35.39 22.58
CA THR A 936 1.04 -34.49 22.31
C THR A 936 -0.32 -35.18 22.40
N THR A 937 -1.40 -34.40 22.36
CA THR A 937 -2.79 -34.88 22.23
C THR A 937 -3.27 -34.71 20.79
N LEU A 938 -4.02 -35.70 20.29
CA LEU A 938 -4.66 -35.70 18.97
C LEU A 938 -6.19 -35.70 19.11
N LEU A 939 -6.92 -35.11 18.16
CA LEU A 939 -8.38 -35.22 18.05
C LEU A 939 -8.75 -35.90 16.73
N LEU A 940 -9.40 -37.06 16.82
CA LEU A 940 -9.79 -37.88 15.67
C LEU A 940 -11.28 -37.65 15.32
N LEU A 941 -11.53 -37.26 14.07
CA LEU A 941 -12.84 -36.96 13.51
C LEU A 941 -13.13 -37.87 12.30
N PRO A 942 -14.39 -38.33 12.09
CA PRO A 942 -15.60 -38.00 12.83
C PRO A 942 -15.77 -38.69 14.19
N ALA A 943 -14.82 -39.52 14.65
CA ALA A 943 -14.94 -40.29 15.90
C ALA A 943 -15.21 -39.47 17.18
N PHE A 944 -14.77 -38.20 17.23
CA PHE A 944 -14.83 -37.35 18.44
C PHE A 944 -14.06 -37.97 19.64
N LYS A 945 -12.97 -38.70 19.38
CA LYS A 945 -12.05 -39.20 20.41
C LYS A 945 -10.81 -38.31 20.50
N LEU A 946 -10.40 -38.00 21.73
CA LEU A 946 -9.09 -37.46 22.05
C LEU A 946 -8.13 -38.63 22.30
N ILE A 947 -6.91 -38.52 21.80
CA ILE A 947 -5.85 -39.51 21.94
C ILE A 947 -4.67 -38.79 22.58
N HIS A 948 -4.39 -39.08 23.85
CA HIS A 948 -3.27 -38.49 24.58
C HIS A 948 -2.01 -39.34 24.39
N ASN A 949 -0.86 -38.78 24.78
CA ASN A 949 0.45 -39.44 24.76
C ASN A 949 0.97 -39.83 23.36
N ALA A 950 0.54 -39.13 22.30
CA ALA A 950 1.01 -39.38 20.95
C ALA A 950 2.45 -38.89 20.76
N HIS A 951 3.33 -39.77 20.29
CA HIS A 951 4.76 -39.54 20.12
C HIS A 951 5.21 -40.11 18.75
N PRO A 952 6.21 -39.53 18.04
CA PRO A 952 6.58 -39.99 16.70
C PRO A 952 6.85 -41.49 16.58
N LEU A 953 7.35 -42.13 17.64
CA LEU A 953 7.61 -43.58 17.67
C LEU A 953 6.34 -44.45 17.76
N ASN A 954 5.23 -43.95 18.33
CA ASN A 954 3.96 -44.71 18.43
C ASN A 954 2.97 -44.42 17.27
N ALA A 955 3.35 -43.56 16.31
CA ALA A 955 2.54 -43.23 15.13
C ALA A 955 2.13 -44.43 14.24
N PRO A 956 2.94 -45.48 14.02
CA PRO A 956 2.50 -46.65 13.25
C PRO A 956 1.39 -47.44 13.97
N GLN A 957 1.53 -47.66 15.28
CA GLN A 957 0.57 -48.36 16.13
C GLN A 957 -0.76 -47.58 16.24
N LEU A 958 -0.68 -46.25 16.34
CA LEU A 958 -1.82 -45.33 16.23
C LEU A 958 -2.60 -45.55 14.92
N ILE A 959 -1.91 -45.77 13.79
CA ILE A 959 -2.58 -46.01 12.50
C ILE A 959 -3.24 -47.40 12.47
N THR A 960 -2.52 -48.46 12.87
CA THR A 960 -3.02 -49.84 12.77
C THR A 960 -4.17 -50.12 13.73
N GLU A 961 -4.04 -49.70 14.99
CA GLU A 961 -5.00 -50.06 16.06
C GLU A 961 -6.13 -49.05 16.23
N ILE A 962 -5.90 -47.75 15.97
CA ILE A 962 -6.91 -46.71 16.24
C ILE A 962 -7.50 -46.18 14.93
N ILE A 963 -6.67 -45.64 14.02
CA ILE A 963 -7.19 -44.93 12.84
C ILE A 963 -7.91 -45.89 11.90
N ASN A 964 -7.36 -47.08 11.63
CA ASN A 964 -8.01 -48.09 10.78
C ASN A 964 -9.35 -48.60 11.34
N GLN A 965 -9.50 -48.65 12.67
CA GLN A 965 -10.71 -49.13 13.35
C GLN A 965 -11.76 -48.02 13.54
N ALA A 966 -11.39 -46.75 13.36
CA ALA A 966 -12.25 -45.61 13.63
C ALA A 966 -13.36 -45.39 12.56
N PRO A 967 -14.52 -44.84 12.95
CA PRO A 967 -15.61 -44.53 12.04
C PRO A 967 -15.22 -43.46 11.01
N THR A 968 -15.65 -43.68 9.76
CA THR A 968 -15.39 -42.79 8.62
C THR A 968 -16.56 -41.84 8.35
N SER A 969 -16.36 -40.85 7.47
CA SER A 969 -17.41 -39.99 6.88
C SER A 969 -18.56 -40.75 6.20
N THR A 970 -18.38 -42.04 5.91
CA THR A 970 -19.36 -42.92 5.25
C THR A 970 -19.95 -43.99 6.18
N SER A 971 -19.53 -44.04 7.43
CA SER A 971 -19.97 -45.05 8.40
C SER A 971 -21.36 -44.73 8.97
N PRO A 972 -22.20 -45.73 9.29
CA PRO A 972 -23.47 -45.50 9.99
C PRO A 972 -23.23 -44.94 11.39
N LEU A 973 -24.25 -44.32 11.99
CA LEU A 973 -24.20 -43.77 13.35
C LEU A 973 -24.41 -44.85 14.43
N SER A 974 -23.53 -45.86 14.44
CA SER A 974 -23.40 -46.83 15.53
C SER A 974 -22.20 -46.49 16.42
N PRO A 975 -22.24 -46.85 17.73
CA PRO A 975 -21.06 -46.74 18.60
C PRO A 975 -19.96 -47.68 18.08
N THR A 976 -18.79 -47.13 17.79
CA THR A 976 -17.62 -47.93 17.37
C THR A 976 -16.72 -48.16 18.58
N PRO A 977 -16.51 -49.42 19.03
CA PRO A 977 -15.63 -49.70 20.16
C PRO A 977 -14.17 -49.47 19.74
N LEU A 978 -13.49 -48.55 20.43
CA LEU A 978 -12.05 -48.31 20.30
C LEU A 978 -11.39 -48.63 21.65
N PRO A 979 -10.14 -49.13 21.68
CA PRO A 979 -9.46 -49.47 22.92
C PRO A 979 -9.24 -48.24 23.80
N ALA A 980 -9.49 -48.34 25.11
CA ALA A 980 -9.32 -47.23 26.05
C ALA A 980 -7.86 -46.80 26.24
N SER A 981 -6.92 -47.73 26.04
CA SER A 981 -5.48 -47.48 26.04
C SER A 981 -4.75 -48.54 25.22
N LEU A 982 -3.57 -48.20 24.70
CA LEU A 982 -2.65 -49.14 24.08
C LEU A 982 -1.31 -49.15 24.83
N PRO A 983 -0.68 -50.32 25.03
CA PRO A 983 0.63 -50.40 25.68
C PRO A 983 1.69 -49.65 24.85
N SER A 984 2.71 -49.13 25.53
CA SER A 984 3.86 -48.52 24.86
C SER A 984 4.57 -49.55 23.96
N PRO A 985 4.97 -49.18 22.74
CA PRO A 985 5.72 -50.07 21.84
C PRO A 985 7.20 -50.22 22.26
N ASP A 986 7.73 -49.31 23.08
CA ASP A 986 9.08 -49.36 23.63
C ASP A 986 9.15 -48.58 24.96
N PRO A 987 9.02 -49.27 26.11
CA PRO A 987 9.06 -48.62 27.43
C PRO A 987 10.47 -48.21 27.83
N ASP A 988 11.51 -48.91 27.37
CA ASP A 988 12.91 -48.63 27.72
C ASP A 988 13.46 -47.39 27.00
N ALA A 989 12.95 -47.11 25.80
CA ALA A 989 13.15 -45.83 25.10
C ALA A 989 12.30 -44.67 25.67
N GLY A 990 11.55 -44.88 26.75
CA GLY A 990 10.76 -43.85 27.42
C GLY A 990 9.48 -43.42 26.68
N VAL A 991 8.99 -44.22 25.72
CA VAL A 991 7.76 -43.90 24.97
C VAL A 991 6.54 -44.09 25.88
N PRO A 992 5.63 -43.11 26.00
CA PRO A 992 4.44 -43.25 26.83
C PRO A 992 3.35 -44.09 26.14
N ALA A 993 2.53 -44.75 26.96
CA ALA A 993 1.35 -45.50 26.51
C ALA A 993 0.23 -44.56 26.03
N LEU A 994 -0.39 -44.87 24.88
CA LEU A 994 -1.51 -44.11 24.32
C LEU A 994 -2.77 -44.32 25.17
N SER A 995 -3.51 -43.25 25.46
CA SER A 995 -4.82 -43.32 26.13
C SER A 995 -5.88 -42.55 25.35
N LEU A 996 -7.09 -43.11 25.29
CA LEU A 996 -8.20 -42.58 24.50
C LEU A 996 -9.32 -42.12 25.42
N THR A 997 -9.81 -40.89 25.20
CA THR A 997 -10.90 -40.26 25.94
C THR A 997 -11.93 -39.68 24.96
N ASP A 998 -13.12 -39.35 25.46
CA ASP A 998 -14.14 -38.69 24.65
C ASP A 998 -13.92 -37.17 24.60
N CYS A 999 -13.97 -36.60 23.40
CA CYS A 999 -13.90 -35.16 23.22
C CYS A 999 -15.15 -34.51 23.85
N PRO A 1000 -15.00 -33.60 24.84
CA PRO A 1000 -16.12 -33.10 25.63
C PRO A 1000 -17.11 -32.24 24.84
N HIS A 1001 -16.72 -31.72 23.67
CA HIS A 1001 -17.51 -30.78 22.87
C HIS A 1001 -18.66 -31.45 22.10
N ASN A 1002 -19.77 -30.72 21.94
CA ASN A 1002 -20.90 -31.15 21.11
C ASN A 1002 -20.75 -30.75 19.65
N ALA A 1003 -20.03 -29.65 19.39
CA ALA A 1003 -19.59 -29.24 18.06
C ALA A 1003 -18.17 -28.68 18.10
N VAL A 1004 -17.47 -28.76 16.97
CA VAL A 1004 -16.11 -28.25 16.81
C VAL A 1004 -16.04 -27.40 15.55
N ILE A 1005 -15.61 -26.15 15.69
CA ILE A 1005 -15.36 -25.21 14.60
C ILE A 1005 -13.85 -25.18 14.34
N LEU A 1006 -13.44 -25.57 13.14
CA LEU A 1006 -12.05 -25.51 12.68
C LEU A 1006 -11.89 -24.41 11.64
N MET A 1007 -10.85 -23.59 11.77
CA MET A 1007 -10.56 -22.49 10.84
C MET A 1007 -9.12 -22.54 10.35
N CYS A 1008 -8.91 -22.44 9.04
CA CYS A 1008 -7.58 -22.34 8.46
C CYS A 1008 -6.90 -21.03 8.92
N SER A 1009 -5.83 -21.11 9.71
CA SER A 1009 -5.01 -19.95 10.12
C SER A 1009 -3.67 -19.84 9.40
N HIS A 1010 -3.27 -20.89 8.68
CA HIS A 1010 -1.92 -21.10 8.14
C HIS A 1010 -1.39 -19.94 7.26
N ARG A 1011 -0.48 -19.10 7.79
CA ARG A 1011 0.07 -17.91 7.13
C ARG A 1011 1.09 -18.27 6.05
N THR A 1012 1.97 -19.25 6.29
CA THR A 1012 3.02 -19.64 5.31
C THR A 1012 2.46 -20.29 4.04
N ARG A 1013 1.15 -20.60 4.04
CA ARG A 1013 0.40 -21.16 2.91
C ARG A 1013 -0.69 -20.24 2.37
N ASP A 1014 -1.34 -19.41 3.20
CA ASP A 1014 -2.27 -18.36 2.76
C ASP A 1014 -2.35 -17.20 3.77
N ALA A 1015 -1.71 -16.08 3.45
CA ALA A 1015 -1.73 -14.88 4.29
C ALA A 1015 -3.15 -14.34 4.57
N ARG A 1016 -4.14 -14.62 3.71
CA ARG A 1016 -5.53 -14.22 3.97
C ARG A 1016 -6.19 -15.12 5.00
N CYS A 1017 -5.93 -16.43 5.00
CA CYS A 1017 -6.44 -17.32 6.04
C CYS A 1017 -5.99 -16.87 7.43
N ALA A 1018 -4.70 -16.54 7.57
CA ALA A 1018 -4.13 -15.94 8.79
C ALA A 1018 -4.75 -14.59 9.21
N GLN A 1019 -5.22 -13.79 8.25
CA GLN A 1019 -5.96 -12.54 8.53
C GLN A 1019 -7.41 -12.81 8.91
N SER A 1020 -8.08 -13.80 8.30
CA SER A 1020 -9.50 -14.09 8.56
C SER A 1020 -9.73 -14.84 9.87
N ALA A 1021 -8.91 -15.85 10.19
CA ALA A 1021 -9.20 -16.75 11.30
C ALA A 1021 -9.27 -16.06 12.68
N PRO A 1022 -8.40 -15.09 13.04
CA PRO A 1022 -8.53 -14.35 14.30
C PRO A 1022 -9.77 -13.47 14.38
N ILE A 1023 -10.21 -12.94 13.23
CA ILE A 1023 -11.40 -12.08 13.14
C ILE A 1023 -12.66 -12.94 13.26
N LEU A 1024 -12.73 -14.07 12.56
CA LEU A 1024 -13.81 -15.05 12.67
C LEU A 1024 -13.88 -15.67 14.08
N ARG A 1025 -12.74 -16.08 14.67
CA ARG A 1025 -12.69 -16.60 16.04
C ARG A 1025 -13.31 -15.60 17.02
N LYS A 1026 -12.91 -14.33 16.96
CA LYS A 1026 -13.44 -13.29 17.86
C LYS A 1026 -14.95 -13.07 17.72
N GLU A 1027 -15.49 -13.15 16.50
CA GLU A 1027 -16.94 -13.01 16.28
C GLU A 1027 -17.72 -14.25 16.71
N PHE A 1028 -17.24 -15.46 16.39
CA PHE A 1028 -17.84 -16.71 16.89
C PHE A 1028 -17.82 -16.76 18.42
N GLU A 1029 -16.72 -16.34 19.07
CA GLU A 1029 -16.66 -16.14 20.52
C GLU A 1029 -17.69 -15.13 21.01
N ARG A 1030 -17.85 -13.98 20.34
CA ARG A 1030 -18.85 -12.96 20.74
C ARG A 1030 -20.28 -13.51 20.68
N GLN A 1031 -20.59 -14.40 19.73
CA GLN A 1031 -21.92 -15.00 19.60
C GLN A 1031 -22.12 -16.21 20.52
N LEU A 1032 -21.07 -16.98 20.85
CA LEU A 1032 -21.16 -18.17 21.71
C LEU A 1032 -21.02 -17.88 23.21
N ARG A 1033 -20.36 -16.78 23.61
CA ARG A 1033 -20.24 -16.38 25.03
C ARG A 1033 -21.59 -16.04 25.69
N PRO A 1034 -22.52 -15.27 25.08
CA PRO A 1034 -23.85 -15.01 25.66
C PRO A 1034 -24.70 -16.27 25.86
N LEU A 1035 -24.48 -17.29 25.04
CA LEU A 1035 -25.17 -18.58 25.12
C LEU A 1035 -24.56 -19.54 26.17
N GLY A 1036 -23.41 -19.18 26.76
CA GLY A 1036 -22.64 -20.08 27.65
C GLY A 1036 -22.00 -21.30 26.93
N LEU A 1037 -22.08 -21.34 25.59
CA LEU A 1037 -21.65 -22.48 24.78
C LEU A 1037 -20.19 -22.41 24.34
N TYR A 1038 -19.54 -21.25 24.45
CA TYR A 1038 -18.12 -21.15 24.14
C TYR A 1038 -17.27 -22.04 25.09
N ARG A 1039 -16.28 -22.74 24.52
CA ARG A 1039 -15.19 -23.40 25.24
C ARG A 1039 -13.86 -22.86 24.71
N ASP A 1040 -13.02 -22.37 25.62
CA ASP A 1040 -11.65 -21.97 25.27
C ASP A 1040 -10.71 -23.18 25.27
N LEU A 1041 -9.45 -22.98 24.88
CA LEU A 1041 -8.48 -24.05 24.62
C LEU A 1041 -8.20 -24.95 25.85
N HIS A 1042 -8.31 -24.39 27.06
CA HIS A 1042 -8.09 -25.08 28.34
C HIS A 1042 -9.41 -25.32 29.11
N ASP A 1043 -10.56 -25.25 28.44
CA ASP A 1043 -11.89 -25.39 29.06
C ASP A 1043 -12.45 -26.81 28.88
N GLU A 1044 -12.12 -27.70 29.82
CA GLU A 1044 -12.52 -29.11 29.81
C GLU A 1044 -14.01 -29.37 30.14
N ARG A 1045 -14.81 -28.31 30.39
CA ARG A 1045 -16.22 -28.47 30.79
C ARG A 1045 -17.04 -29.12 29.67
N PRO A 1046 -17.85 -30.15 29.96
CA PRO A 1046 -18.60 -30.89 28.95
C PRO A 1046 -19.59 -30.02 28.17
N GLY A 1047 -19.89 -30.48 26.95
CA GLY A 1047 -20.74 -29.81 25.98
C GLY A 1047 -20.14 -28.53 25.41
N GLY A 1048 -20.97 -27.77 24.69
CA GLY A 1048 -20.54 -26.51 24.07
C GLY A 1048 -19.77 -26.71 22.76
N VAL A 1049 -19.02 -25.68 22.38
CA VAL A 1049 -18.36 -25.51 21.08
C VAL A 1049 -16.89 -25.16 21.26
N GLY A 1050 -16.01 -26.07 20.87
CA GLY A 1050 -14.58 -25.82 20.76
C GLY A 1050 -14.25 -25.09 19.45
N ILE A 1051 -13.39 -24.06 19.53
CA ILE A 1051 -12.97 -23.26 18.37
C ILE A 1051 -11.46 -23.37 18.19
N TYR A 1052 -11.02 -24.10 17.16
CA TYR A 1052 -9.61 -24.35 16.89
C TYR A 1052 -9.16 -23.79 15.55
N TYR A 1053 -7.92 -23.31 15.52
CA TYR A 1053 -7.18 -23.10 14.29
C TYR A 1053 -6.60 -24.40 13.78
N ILE A 1054 -6.52 -24.53 12.46
CA ILE A 1054 -5.88 -25.66 11.79
C ILE A 1054 -4.97 -25.19 10.65
N SER A 1055 -4.07 -26.08 10.25
CA SER A 1055 -3.21 -25.94 9.06
C SER A 1055 -4.02 -25.82 7.76
N HIS A 1056 -3.34 -25.73 6.62
CA HIS A 1056 -4.03 -25.35 5.39
C HIS A 1056 -4.91 -26.45 4.79
N VAL A 1057 -6.22 -26.27 4.95
CA VAL A 1057 -7.24 -27.07 4.24
C VAL A 1057 -7.52 -26.45 2.87
N GLY A 1058 -7.35 -27.26 1.83
CA GLY A 1058 -7.17 -26.83 0.44
C GLY A 1058 -8.22 -25.87 -0.11
N GLY A 1059 -7.82 -24.83 -0.85
CA GLY A 1059 -8.74 -23.95 -1.59
C GLY A 1059 -8.45 -22.46 -1.46
N HIS A 1060 -7.17 -22.09 -1.51
CA HIS A 1060 -6.65 -20.72 -1.41
C HIS A 1060 -7.53 -19.64 -2.02
N LYS A 1061 -7.97 -19.83 -3.27
CA LYS A 1061 -8.68 -18.80 -4.05
C LYS A 1061 -9.85 -18.15 -3.28
N TYR A 1062 -10.51 -18.93 -2.42
CA TYR A 1062 -11.71 -18.52 -1.68
C TYR A 1062 -11.44 -17.97 -0.26
N SER A 1063 -10.36 -18.43 0.39
CA SER A 1063 -10.01 -18.16 1.80
C SER A 1063 -11.19 -18.28 2.80
N ALA A 1064 -10.96 -17.88 4.07
CA ALA A 1064 -11.95 -17.98 5.14
C ALA A 1064 -12.62 -19.38 5.23
N ASN A 1065 -11.79 -20.42 5.10
CA ASN A 1065 -12.23 -21.82 5.21
C ASN A 1065 -12.63 -22.13 6.66
N VAL A 1066 -13.89 -22.51 6.85
CA VAL A 1066 -14.47 -22.93 8.15
C VAL A 1066 -15.04 -24.33 7.98
N MET A 1067 -14.63 -25.27 8.83
CA MET A 1067 -15.17 -26.63 8.87
C MET A 1067 -15.88 -26.81 10.21
N ILE A 1068 -17.13 -27.28 10.18
CA ILE A 1068 -17.97 -27.48 11.36
C ILE A 1068 -18.27 -28.97 11.47
N TYR A 1069 -17.79 -29.60 12.54
CA TYR A 1069 -18.13 -30.98 12.91
C TYR A 1069 -19.13 -30.97 14.05
N ARG A 1070 -20.20 -31.75 13.95
CA ARG A 1070 -21.35 -31.70 14.87
C ARG A 1070 -21.81 -33.11 15.26
N ARG A 1071 -22.01 -33.37 16.54
CA ARG A 1071 -22.69 -34.59 17.04
C ARG A 1071 -24.19 -34.57 16.63
N PRO A 1072 -24.88 -35.72 16.54
CA PRO A 1072 -26.33 -35.75 16.33
C PRO A 1072 -27.06 -34.90 17.35
N ASN A 1073 -28.03 -34.09 16.90
CA ASN A 1073 -28.85 -33.19 17.74
C ASN A 1073 -28.06 -32.44 18.83
N ALA A 1074 -26.87 -31.93 18.48
CA ALA A 1074 -25.84 -31.43 19.39
C ALA A 1074 -26.28 -30.45 20.52
N PHE A 1075 -27.42 -29.77 20.36
CA PHE A 1075 -27.96 -28.83 21.35
C PHE A 1075 -29.46 -29.01 21.61
N GLY A 1076 -30.09 -30.08 21.11
CA GLY A 1076 -31.53 -30.34 21.25
C GLY A 1076 -32.46 -29.50 20.36
N LEU A 1077 -31.90 -28.66 19.47
CA LEU A 1077 -32.64 -27.60 18.76
C LEU A 1077 -33.02 -27.93 17.31
N ASP A 1078 -32.58 -29.06 16.76
CA ASP A 1078 -32.67 -29.36 15.31
C ASP A 1078 -34.10 -29.38 14.76
N GLY A 1079 -35.08 -29.76 15.60
CA GLY A 1079 -36.51 -29.76 15.26
C GLY A 1079 -37.29 -28.51 15.68
N THR A 1080 -36.64 -27.51 16.29
CA THR A 1080 -37.33 -26.33 16.87
C THR A 1080 -37.31 -25.12 15.93
N THR A 1081 -38.32 -24.25 15.96
CA THR A 1081 -38.32 -22.96 15.24
C THR A 1081 -37.69 -21.85 16.10
N PRO A 1082 -37.27 -20.71 15.53
CA PRO A 1082 -36.80 -19.55 16.30
C PRO A 1082 -37.96 -18.56 16.45
N GLY A 1083 -38.73 -18.69 17.54
CA GLY A 1083 -39.87 -17.82 17.82
C GLY A 1083 -40.62 -18.13 19.11
N GLU A 1084 -40.67 -19.40 19.52
CA GLU A 1084 -41.41 -19.83 20.72
C GLU A 1084 -40.69 -19.51 22.05
N THR A 1085 -39.45 -19.04 22.02
CA THR A 1085 -38.61 -18.76 23.21
C THR A 1085 -38.62 -17.30 23.67
N ASN A 1086 -39.70 -16.57 23.45
CA ASN A 1086 -39.95 -15.24 24.06
C ASN A 1086 -40.78 -15.37 25.36
N GLY A 1087 -40.19 -15.96 26.40
CA GLY A 1087 -40.88 -16.16 27.68
C GLY A 1087 -40.01 -16.63 28.84
N THR A 1088 -39.37 -15.68 29.54
CA THR A 1088 -38.75 -15.84 30.88
C THR A 1088 -37.69 -16.93 31.05
N THR A 1089 -36.41 -16.54 31.17
CA THR A 1089 -35.68 -16.72 32.44
C THR A 1089 -34.36 -15.94 32.46
N THR A 1090 -34.24 -15.05 33.44
CA THR A 1090 -32.94 -14.66 34.00
C THR A 1090 -32.51 -15.70 35.05
N ASN A 1091 -31.21 -15.79 35.30
CA ASN A 1091 -30.53 -16.49 36.41
C ASN A 1091 -30.25 -18.00 36.26
N GLY A 1092 -29.03 -18.37 36.67
CA GLY A 1092 -28.77 -19.55 37.49
C GLY A 1092 -28.91 -20.94 36.86
N ALA A 1093 -27.82 -21.45 36.28
CA ALA A 1093 -27.67 -22.89 36.03
C ALA A 1093 -27.41 -23.66 37.34
N GLN A 1094 -28.43 -23.88 38.17
CA GLN A 1094 -28.31 -24.69 39.39
C GLN A 1094 -29.58 -25.50 39.72
N LYS A 1095 -29.48 -26.82 39.47
CA LYS A 1095 -30.23 -27.95 40.06
C LYS A 1095 -31.71 -27.76 40.48
N THR A 1096 -32.58 -28.52 39.81
CA THR A 1096 -33.72 -29.20 40.45
C THR A 1096 -33.80 -30.65 39.96
N ASN A 1097 -33.91 -31.62 40.87
CA ASN A 1097 -34.23 -33.01 40.55
C ASN A 1097 -35.75 -33.19 40.50
N GLY A 1098 -36.24 -34.05 39.61
CA GLY A 1098 -37.62 -34.56 39.61
C GLY A 1098 -37.70 -35.84 38.80
N HIS A 1099 -38.11 -36.96 39.42
CA HIS A 1099 -38.23 -38.25 38.74
C HIS A 1099 -39.54 -38.38 37.96
N THR A 1100 -39.43 -38.86 36.72
CA THR A 1100 -40.45 -39.72 36.10
C THR A 1100 -39.75 -40.98 35.63
N ASN A 1101 -40.12 -42.14 36.20
CA ASN A 1101 -39.42 -43.40 35.92
C ASN A 1101 -39.77 -43.94 34.53
N GLY A 1102 -38.88 -43.73 33.57
CA GLY A 1102 -38.72 -44.55 32.37
C GLY A 1102 -37.31 -45.16 32.39
N SER A 1103 -37.21 -46.48 32.39
CA SER A 1103 -35.94 -47.19 32.54
C SER A 1103 -35.07 -47.16 31.28
N SER A 1104 -33.77 -47.48 31.48
CA SER A 1104 -32.77 -47.78 30.45
C SER A 1104 -32.46 -46.68 29.41
N GLU A 1105 -31.50 -45.82 29.73
CA GLU A 1105 -30.48 -45.39 28.75
C GLU A 1105 -29.11 -45.14 29.40
N GLU A 1106 -28.66 -46.10 30.24
CA GLU A 1106 -27.24 -46.20 30.55
C GLU A 1106 -26.46 -46.61 29.29
N GLN A 1107 -25.26 -46.05 29.10
CA GLN A 1107 -24.32 -46.40 28.02
C GLN A 1107 -24.83 -46.18 26.57
N ALA A 1108 -25.49 -45.05 26.30
CA ALA A 1108 -25.59 -44.49 24.95
C ALA A 1108 -24.19 -44.11 24.40
N GLY A 1109 -23.50 -45.10 23.81
CA GLY A 1109 -22.12 -44.97 23.34
C GLY A 1109 -21.94 -43.87 22.28
N THR A 1110 -20.83 -43.14 22.35
CA THR A 1110 -20.59 -41.96 21.52
C THR A 1110 -20.46 -42.29 20.01
N VAL A 1111 -21.51 -42.01 19.23
CA VAL A 1111 -21.58 -42.27 17.78
C VAL A 1111 -20.73 -41.32 16.90
N GLY A 1112 -20.04 -40.36 17.51
CA GLY A 1112 -19.19 -39.37 16.85
C GLY A 1112 -19.98 -38.19 16.24
N ALA A 1113 -19.41 -37.59 15.18
CA ALA A 1113 -20.05 -36.54 14.40
C ALA A 1113 -21.09 -37.13 13.42
N SER A 1114 -22.32 -36.62 13.37
CA SER A 1114 -23.21 -36.90 12.24
C SER A 1114 -22.86 -36.05 11.03
N GLN A 1115 -22.61 -34.76 11.24
CA GLN A 1115 -22.40 -33.79 10.17
C GLN A 1115 -20.97 -33.25 10.16
N GLY A 1116 -20.41 -33.11 8.97
CA GLY A 1116 -19.16 -32.39 8.70
C GLY A 1116 -19.36 -31.41 7.54
N ILE A 1117 -19.55 -30.13 7.85
CA ILE A 1117 -19.91 -29.07 6.92
C ILE A 1117 -18.67 -28.23 6.60
N TRP A 1118 -18.28 -28.09 5.32
CA TRP A 1118 -17.17 -27.20 4.92
C TRP A 1118 -17.66 -25.98 4.14
N LEU A 1119 -17.48 -24.81 4.76
CA LEU A 1119 -17.76 -23.48 4.22
C LEU A 1119 -16.47 -22.74 3.83
N ALA A 1120 -16.57 -21.84 2.86
CA ALA A 1120 -15.56 -20.83 2.55
C ALA A 1120 -16.24 -19.49 2.23
N ARG A 1121 -15.44 -18.44 2.00
CA ARG A 1121 -15.93 -17.05 1.79
C ARG A 1121 -16.76 -16.50 2.96
N VAL A 1122 -16.65 -17.12 4.14
CA VAL A 1122 -17.32 -16.67 5.36
C VAL A 1122 -16.80 -15.29 5.75
N LYS A 1123 -17.69 -14.40 6.17
CA LYS A 1123 -17.40 -13.05 6.67
C LYS A 1123 -17.72 -12.96 8.17
N PRO A 1124 -17.18 -11.95 8.88
CA PRO A 1124 -17.62 -11.59 10.24
C PRO A 1124 -19.15 -11.42 10.35
N GLU A 1125 -19.74 -10.80 9.33
CA GLU A 1125 -21.19 -10.52 9.22
C GLU A 1125 -22.04 -11.82 9.10
N ASP A 1126 -21.47 -12.95 8.67
CA ASP A 1126 -22.16 -14.25 8.60
C ASP A 1126 -22.16 -15.03 9.93
N CYS A 1127 -21.23 -14.71 10.85
CA CYS A 1127 -20.97 -15.53 12.04
C CYS A 1127 -22.20 -15.72 12.94
N GLU A 1128 -23.09 -14.73 13.03
CA GLU A 1128 -24.32 -14.82 13.83
C GLU A 1128 -25.26 -15.92 13.33
N ASN A 1129 -25.55 -15.92 12.02
CA ASN A 1129 -26.44 -16.89 11.38
C ASN A 1129 -25.79 -18.27 11.29
N LEU A 1130 -24.47 -18.35 11.16
CA LEU A 1130 -23.75 -19.63 11.25
C LEU A 1130 -23.82 -20.25 12.66
N ILE A 1131 -23.82 -19.47 13.74
CA ILE A 1131 -24.12 -20.01 15.07
C ILE A 1131 -25.60 -20.41 15.17
N ARG A 1132 -26.53 -19.48 14.91
CA ARG A 1132 -27.99 -19.70 15.08
C ARG A 1132 -28.53 -20.90 14.32
N TYR A 1133 -28.10 -21.10 13.06
CA TYR A 1133 -28.68 -22.10 12.18
C TYR A 1133 -27.73 -23.27 11.87
N THR A 1134 -26.43 -23.04 11.67
CA THR A 1134 -25.51 -24.11 11.24
C THR A 1134 -24.92 -24.89 12.42
N VAL A 1135 -24.44 -24.22 13.47
CA VAL A 1135 -23.88 -24.89 14.66
C VAL A 1135 -24.98 -25.42 15.58
N LEU A 1136 -26.03 -24.62 15.84
CA LEU A 1136 -27.09 -25.03 16.77
C LEU A 1136 -28.13 -26.00 16.16
N ARG A 1137 -28.38 -25.93 14.84
CA ARG A 1137 -29.54 -26.60 14.19
C ARG A 1137 -29.20 -27.41 12.93
N GLY A 1138 -27.93 -27.50 12.52
CA GLY A 1138 -27.49 -28.26 11.34
C GLY A 1138 -27.95 -27.73 9.97
N LYS A 1139 -28.52 -26.52 9.90
CA LYS A 1139 -29.03 -25.90 8.65
C LYS A 1139 -27.99 -24.99 8.00
N VAL A 1140 -27.95 -24.94 6.67
CA VAL A 1140 -27.06 -24.07 5.89
C VAL A 1140 -27.77 -22.79 5.43
N VAL A 1141 -27.16 -21.64 5.70
CA VAL A 1141 -27.76 -20.33 5.40
C VAL A 1141 -27.60 -19.96 3.92
N LYS A 1142 -26.38 -20.02 3.39
CA LYS A 1142 -26.03 -19.55 2.03
C LYS A 1142 -25.33 -20.62 1.17
N PRO A 1143 -25.93 -21.82 1.00
CA PRO A 1143 -25.27 -22.97 0.36
C PRO A 1143 -24.69 -22.63 -1.03
N GLU A 1144 -25.45 -21.91 -1.86
CA GLU A 1144 -25.06 -21.54 -3.23
C GLU A 1144 -23.80 -20.67 -3.32
N SER A 1145 -23.43 -19.96 -2.25
CA SER A 1145 -22.31 -19.00 -2.28
C SER A 1145 -21.15 -19.36 -1.35
N GLN A 1146 -21.37 -20.19 -0.31
CA GLN A 1146 -20.39 -20.51 0.73
C GLN A 1146 -20.10 -22.01 0.91
N LEU A 1147 -21.03 -22.92 0.58
CA LEU A 1147 -20.82 -24.36 0.79
C LEU A 1147 -19.87 -24.94 -0.27
N ARG A 1148 -18.87 -25.70 0.19
CA ARG A 1148 -17.93 -26.42 -0.69
C ARG A 1148 -18.24 -27.91 -0.81
N GLY A 1149 -18.73 -28.49 0.28
CA GLY A 1149 -19.05 -29.91 0.39
C GLY A 1149 -19.09 -30.32 1.86
N GLY A 1150 -19.10 -31.63 2.10
CA GLY A 1150 -19.24 -32.21 3.42
C GLY A 1150 -19.92 -33.57 3.40
N PHE A 1151 -20.31 -34.04 4.58
CA PHE A 1151 -21.09 -35.26 4.76
C PHE A 1151 -22.17 -35.11 5.84
N ASP A 1152 -23.21 -35.92 5.73
CA ASP A 1152 -24.27 -36.12 6.70
C ASP A 1152 -24.50 -37.64 6.86
N ARG A 1153 -24.05 -38.21 7.99
CA ARG A 1153 -24.17 -39.63 8.34
C ARG A 1153 -25.57 -40.05 8.82
N GLU A 1154 -26.46 -39.10 9.14
CA GLU A 1154 -27.88 -39.41 9.43
C GLU A 1154 -28.62 -39.68 8.11
N ARG A 1155 -28.25 -38.96 7.04
CA ARG A 1155 -28.85 -39.06 5.70
C ARG A 1155 -28.11 -40.01 4.75
N GLY A 1156 -26.88 -40.41 5.08
CA GLY A 1156 -26.00 -41.17 4.19
C GLY A 1156 -25.48 -40.37 2.98
N LEU A 1157 -25.54 -39.04 3.04
CA LEU A 1157 -25.21 -38.14 1.93
C LEU A 1157 -23.81 -37.55 2.11
N MET A 1158 -23.07 -37.39 1.00
CA MET A 1158 -21.81 -36.66 0.97
C MET A 1158 -21.57 -35.99 -0.37
N SER A 1159 -20.79 -34.92 -0.39
CA SER A 1159 -20.31 -34.28 -1.62
C SER A 1159 -18.92 -33.68 -1.39
N TRP A 1160 -18.00 -33.96 -2.31
CA TRP A 1160 -16.60 -33.53 -2.28
C TRP A 1160 -16.19 -32.96 -3.64
#